data_AF-A0A1Q9DD40-F1
#
_entry.id   AF-A0A1Q9DD40-F1
#
_cell.length_a   1.000
_cell.length_b   1.000
_cell.length_c   1.000
_cell.angle_alpha   90.00
_cell.angle_beta   90.00
_cell.angle_gamma   90.00
#
_symmetry.space_group_name_H-M   'P 1'
#
loop_
_entity.id
_entity.type
_entity.pdbx_description
1 polymer ?
#
loop_
_entity_poly.entity_id
_entity_poly.type
_entity_poly.pdbx_seq_one_letter_code
_entity_poly.pdbx_strand_id
1 'polypeptide(L)'
;MFRGRVSRAAKVFAESAQNAAQVGSQNAERRMTTWGRLSSTVGADGFPWVNARYLGEQYEQLPMPTEMTISGIIFYPMGFHAAHHGYDIEMKRFALYLLAGSQDNAVGKPSECHWRPDWSAAELREAADEHVMLSWTASNPVKALPVIERGEGVYLYDTYGKKYLDWTSQAVCVNLGHTVPEVIKQGINEQLDSLPYVYGGLGLAPVRAKLAKLLAEICPGDLTGFLFPSGGGEANEAAIRLARLYTNKHKIFTQYRSYHGASASSLGATGDFRRKFAESGQNGFVKFFNPQPNGFSWGTTDYSATQRTLACLEDQILAEGPETIAAVLVESIVGAGGVLVPPEGYMEGLRALCDKYDILLICDEVMVGFGRTGHFFGFQHFEGVVPDIVTSAKGLTASFMPLSMVGVRQKIKDYFMTHPVGWGSTFHAHPVALACAYETVKYVLKENVLDNVRNLEPVMLEELQKLTLKHASVRQARAVGLFGCLDLQTPIGQAVQRLGEPSPPAVQHLRKAMFDNGLFSLFRPPLLHCSPPLIINEEQLRDGFGRLSKVGDLKQHPSKLSKSVSEMWRLLVLVAAAAAADQFEHGSVVGQHGMVSTSHPEASAAATHILERGGNAVDAALAVHFVLAVVEPQHVSIGGGGVMLYKPLDEKALHVDFREEAPGLYHPKTFCKNATCVLDPHCDCNGTWPSTERCTGGHATGTPGFPALLSLAVRDQLAFLPLSEIAGPAIDLARNGWIMDEGLHKSIQQHAPQLARDPASRELFLNASGSGPKAEVGEILRNPDLADTLELIVTAPEDFYTGHLGAEFVQAAARGLNSVTGKHGLLSMEDLHGYRAVYREPVQYEYTTATGNTYNITGSAPPFSGGVAHAQIFNYLEQVEGTDATAARRLGLFMDAQNAAFADRNQYVADPDFVDVDVKTLTSKSYAASRAQDLFGGSQSIRGNEMRALSVPVSPGILKSSRGSSSSEDHGTSHMTIIDSQGNIVAMTTSVNMIMGSRVTVPGRGYLLNNLMCDFDPLGLDSAGQMTVNAAEGGKRPRRTALGDDSSSLGGKRPRSSMSPTLVVPKEPGKAAFSLLGLGVRQLQAHTNAPRAIGKNEPRMGNAVVELALYEDKETALDSFDEMQERECGLASTEM
;
A
#
# COMPACT_ATOMS: atom_id res chain seq x y z
N MET A 1 50.13 -25.11 -28.57
CA MET A 1 49.51 -26.30 -27.94
C MET A 1 48.05 -26.08 -27.49
N PHE A 2 47.33 -25.06 -27.99
CA PHE A 2 45.93 -24.78 -27.62
C PHE A 2 44.90 -24.89 -28.77
N ARG A 3 45.34 -25.09 -30.02
CA ARG A 3 44.45 -25.29 -31.19
C ARG A 3 44.13 -26.76 -31.51
N GLY A 4 44.81 -27.73 -30.89
CA GLY A 4 44.63 -29.16 -31.14
C GLY A 4 43.65 -29.91 -30.21
N ARG A 5 43.18 -29.27 -29.13
CA ARG A 5 42.26 -29.91 -28.16
C ARG A 5 40.78 -29.66 -28.43
N VAL A 6 40.44 -28.62 -29.19
CA VAL A 6 39.05 -28.29 -29.55
C VAL A 6 38.54 -29.18 -30.71
N SER A 7 39.43 -29.64 -31.60
CA SER A 7 39.05 -30.51 -32.74
C SER A 7 38.74 -31.96 -32.34
N ARG A 8 39.17 -32.42 -31.15
CA ARG A 8 38.95 -33.80 -30.70
C ARG A 8 37.60 -33.98 -29.99
N ALA A 9 37.09 -32.93 -29.34
CA ALA A 9 35.77 -32.93 -28.70
C ALA A 9 34.63 -32.86 -29.74
N ALA A 10 34.83 -32.13 -30.84
CA ALA A 10 33.83 -32.03 -31.92
C ALA A 10 33.65 -33.35 -32.70
N LYS A 11 34.70 -34.17 -32.79
CA LYS A 11 34.67 -35.44 -33.54
C LYS A 11 33.95 -36.56 -32.79
N VAL A 12 34.06 -36.60 -31.46
CA VAL A 12 33.37 -37.56 -30.58
C VAL A 12 31.86 -37.29 -30.53
N PHE A 13 31.45 -36.01 -30.63
CA PHE A 13 30.04 -35.63 -30.68
C PHE A 13 29.37 -35.97 -32.02
N ALA A 14 30.12 -35.87 -33.13
CA ALA A 14 29.61 -36.20 -34.46
C ALA A 14 29.43 -37.71 -34.69
N GLU A 15 30.34 -38.54 -34.15
CA GLU A 15 30.26 -40.01 -34.28
C GLU A 15 29.15 -40.62 -33.39
N SER A 16 28.81 -39.98 -32.27
CA SER A 16 27.71 -40.42 -31.39
C SER A 16 26.33 -40.11 -31.98
N ALA A 17 26.20 -39.04 -32.77
CA ALA A 17 24.95 -38.65 -33.42
C ALA A 17 24.58 -39.55 -34.61
N GLN A 18 25.57 -40.11 -35.32
CA GLN A 18 25.31 -41.02 -36.45
C GLN A 18 24.84 -42.42 -36.02
N ASN A 19 25.31 -42.95 -34.89
CA ASN A 19 24.89 -44.26 -34.39
C ASN A 19 23.43 -44.27 -33.88
N ALA A 20 22.93 -43.13 -33.37
CA ALA A 20 21.54 -43.01 -32.92
C ALA A 20 20.53 -43.03 -34.09
N ALA A 21 20.93 -42.55 -35.27
CA ALA A 21 20.06 -42.50 -36.44
C ALA A 21 19.85 -43.86 -37.13
N GLN A 22 20.75 -44.82 -36.91
CA GLN A 22 20.73 -46.12 -37.61
C GLN A 22 19.88 -47.19 -36.92
N VAL A 23 19.58 -47.02 -35.62
CA VAL A 23 18.80 -48.00 -34.83
C VAL A 23 17.28 -47.72 -34.92
N GLY A 24 16.88 -46.50 -35.24
CA GLY A 24 15.47 -46.09 -35.34
C GLY A 24 14.73 -46.62 -36.58
N SER A 25 15.44 -47.01 -37.65
CA SER A 25 14.81 -47.36 -38.93
C SER A 25 14.38 -48.83 -39.07
N GLN A 26 14.83 -49.74 -38.19
CA GLN A 26 14.51 -51.17 -38.33
C GLN A 26 13.24 -51.64 -37.60
N ASN A 27 12.62 -50.80 -36.74
CA ASN A 27 11.46 -51.21 -35.93
C ASN A 27 10.09 -50.72 -36.44
N ALA A 28 10.05 -49.96 -37.54
CA ALA A 28 8.80 -49.38 -38.06
C ALA A 28 7.99 -50.33 -38.99
N GLU A 29 8.58 -51.42 -39.51
CA GLU A 29 7.91 -52.27 -40.52
C GLU A 29 7.05 -53.42 -39.96
N ARG A 30 6.99 -53.66 -38.64
CA ARG A 30 6.32 -54.86 -38.08
C ARG A 30 4.94 -54.66 -37.42
N ARG A 31 4.36 -53.46 -37.41
CA ARG A 31 3.12 -53.19 -36.63
C ARG A 31 1.87 -52.72 -37.42
N MET A 32 1.89 -52.71 -38.75
CA MET A 32 0.71 -52.35 -39.58
C MET A 32 -0.06 -53.57 -40.15
N THR A 33 -0.62 -54.46 -39.32
CA THR A 33 -1.49 -55.55 -39.87
C THR A 33 -2.71 -55.97 -39.05
N THR A 34 -3.12 -55.27 -37.98
CA THR A 34 -4.19 -55.79 -37.10
C THR A 34 -5.34 -54.84 -36.75
N TRP A 35 -5.45 -53.63 -37.34
CA TRP A 35 -6.50 -52.66 -36.99
C TRP A 35 -7.45 -52.29 -38.16
N GLY A 36 -7.72 -53.25 -39.05
CA GLY A 36 -8.64 -53.11 -40.18
C GLY A 36 -10.03 -53.73 -40.01
N ARG A 37 -10.43 -54.15 -38.81
CA ARG A 37 -11.76 -54.75 -38.57
C ARG A 37 -12.28 -54.37 -37.19
N LEU A 38 -13.13 -53.34 -37.12
CA LEU A 38 -14.27 -53.15 -36.19
C LEU A 38 -14.68 -51.67 -36.17
N SER A 39 -15.23 -51.19 -37.29
CA SER A 39 -15.98 -49.93 -37.33
C SER A 39 -17.20 -50.10 -38.24
N SER A 40 -18.24 -50.73 -37.71
CA SER A 40 -19.60 -50.65 -38.26
C SER A 40 -20.60 -51.25 -37.29
N THR A 41 -21.32 -50.42 -36.51
CA THR A 41 -22.80 -50.44 -36.36
C THR A 41 -23.31 -49.53 -35.23
N VAL A 42 -24.20 -48.59 -35.62
CA VAL A 42 -25.32 -47.96 -34.86
C VAL A 42 -24.91 -46.98 -33.73
N GLY A 43 -25.41 -45.75 -33.61
CA GLY A 43 -26.60 -45.09 -34.15
C GLY A 43 -27.36 -44.40 -32.99
N ALA A 44 -27.83 -43.17 -33.23
CA ALA A 44 -28.35 -42.19 -32.26
C ALA A 44 -29.54 -42.65 -31.40
N ASP A 45 -29.62 -42.13 -30.16
CA ASP A 45 -30.79 -41.47 -29.53
C ASP A 45 -30.59 -41.33 -28.00
N GLY A 46 -31.09 -40.22 -27.42
CA GLY A 46 -30.72 -39.71 -26.09
C GLY A 46 -31.38 -40.38 -24.88
N PHE A 47 -30.99 -39.95 -23.67
CA PHE A 47 -31.73 -40.01 -22.39
C PHE A 47 -30.94 -39.26 -21.27
N PRO A 48 -31.53 -38.95 -20.10
CA PRO A 48 -31.35 -37.68 -19.39
C PRO A 48 -30.76 -37.86 -17.98
N TRP A 49 -30.58 -36.72 -17.31
CA TRP A 49 -30.31 -36.54 -15.89
C TRP A 49 -30.83 -37.62 -14.93
N VAL A 50 -29.93 -38.22 -14.15
CA VAL A 50 -30.22 -38.79 -12.82
C VAL A 50 -29.07 -38.50 -11.86
N ASN A 51 -29.43 -37.87 -10.74
CA ASN A 51 -28.64 -37.61 -9.54
C ASN A 51 -28.20 -38.92 -8.85
N ALA A 52 -26.96 -39.01 -8.37
CA ALA A 52 -26.54 -40.07 -7.45
C ALA A 52 -25.61 -39.54 -6.35
N ARG A 53 -26.23 -39.12 -5.24
CA ARG A 53 -25.72 -39.43 -3.89
C ARG A 53 -25.89 -40.93 -3.66
N TYR A 54 -25.00 -41.51 -2.85
CA TYR A 54 -24.88 -42.92 -2.46
C TYR A 54 -24.04 -43.78 -3.42
N LEU A 55 -22.81 -44.07 -2.99
CA LEU A 55 -22.38 -45.42 -2.61
C LEU A 55 -20.97 -45.30 -1.99
N GLY A 56 -20.95 -45.25 -0.65
CA GLY A 56 -19.81 -45.63 0.15
C GLY A 56 -19.94 -47.11 0.52
N GLU A 57 -18.78 -47.71 0.80
CA GLU A 57 -18.56 -49.06 1.34
C GLU A 57 -18.69 -50.23 0.36
N GLN A 58 -17.53 -50.72 -0.09
CA GLN A 58 -17.02 -52.08 0.16
C GLN A 58 -15.88 -52.38 -0.83
N TYR A 59 -14.67 -52.63 -0.32
CA TYR A 59 -13.81 -53.78 -0.63
C TYR A 59 -12.38 -53.49 -0.13
N GLU A 60 -12.11 -53.98 1.08
CA GLU A 60 -10.79 -54.41 1.52
C GLU A 60 -10.50 -55.82 0.98
N GLN A 61 -9.20 -56.12 0.82
CA GLN A 61 -8.54 -57.42 0.60
C GLN A 61 -8.32 -57.87 -0.85
N LEU A 62 -7.07 -57.71 -1.32
CA LEU A 62 -6.19 -58.77 -1.88
C LEU A 62 -4.76 -58.20 -2.07
N PRO A 63 -3.69 -59.04 -2.05
CA PRO A 63 -2.33 -58.66 -1.71
C PRO A 63 -1.53 -58.12 -2.90
N MET A 64 -0.66 -57.13 -2.64
CA MET A 64 0.35 -56.64 -3.59
C MET A 64 1.51 -57.63 -3.72
N PRO A 65 1.87 -58.09 -4.93
CA PRO A 65 3.20 -58.58 -5.23
C PRO A 65 4.11 -57.42 -5.62
N THR A 66 5.32 -57.48 -5.09
CA THR A 66 6.51 -56.72 -5.45
C THR A 66 6.86 -56.82 -6.94
N GLU A 67 7.40 -55.71 -7.47
CA GLU A 67 8.15 -55.55 -8.73
C GLU A 67 7.41 -55.72 -10.08
N MET A 68 7.12 -54.60 -10.75
CA MET A 68 7.25 -54.51 -12.21
C MET A 68 7.60 -53.08 -12.65
N THR A 69 8.83 -52.93 -13.12
CA THR A 69 9.40 -51.78 -13.84
C THR A 69 8.55 -51.36 -15.04
N ILE A 70 8.14 -50.10 -15.08
CA ILE A 70 7.52 -49.48 -16.27
C ILE A 70 8.62 -49.16 -17.28
N SER A 71 8.76 -50.01 -18.30
CA SER A 71 9.32 -49.62 -19.58
C SER A 71 8.19 -49.27 -20.56
N GLY A 72 8.14 -48.00 -20.93
CA GLY A 72 7.80 -47.51 -22.27
C GLY A 72 6.38 -47.75 -22.80
N ILE A 73 5.59 -46.68 -22.83
CA ILE A 73 4.57 -46.49 -23.89
C ILE A 73 4.88 -45.19 -24.63
N ILE A 74 5.27 -45.38 -25.88
CA ILE A 74 5.56 -44.38 -26.91
C ILE A 74 4.27 -44.14 -27.70
N PHE A 75 3.83 -42.88 -27.81
CA PHE A 75 2.87 -42.45 -28.82
C PHE A 75 3.62 -42.10 -30.13
N TYR A 76 3.27 -42.76 -31.23
CA TYR A 76 3.69 -42.41 -32.59
C TYR A 76 2.69 -41.38 -33.18
N PRO A 77 3.14 -40.23 -33.69
CA PRO A 77 2.31 -39.32 -34.49
C PRO A 77 2.39 -39.72 -35.97
N MET A 78 1.24 -39.98 -36.61
CA MET A 78 1.18 -40.02 -38.07
C MET A 78 0.78 -38.65 -38.61
N GLY A 79 1.74 -38.01 -39.28
CA GLY A 79 1.53 -37.32 -40.55
C GLY A 79 0.91 -35.92 -40.52
N PHE A 80 1.73 -34.90 -40.27
CA PHE A 80 1.65 -33.65 -41.04
C PHE A 80 3.07 -33.14 -41.34
N HIS A 81 3.32 -32.88 -42.62
CA HIS A 81 4.60 -32.47 -43.17
C HIS A 81 4.68 -30.94 -43.23
N ALA A 82 5.88 -30.44 -42.88
CA ALA A 82 6.47 -29.12 -43.19
C ALA A 82 6.02 -27.88 -42.39
N ALA A 83 6.85 -27.40 -41.45
CA ALA A 83 7.83 -26.32 -41.69
C ALA A 83 8.41 -25.75 -40.36
N HIS A 84 9.75 -25.73 -40.29
CA HIS A 84 10.67 -24.91 -39.48
C HIS A 84 10.53 -24.71 -37.95
N HIS A 85 11.55 -25.20 -37.24
CA HIS A 85 12.25 -24.65 -36.06
C HIS A 85 11.43 -23.89 -35.00
N GLY A 86 10.91 -24.64 -34.02
CA GLY A 86 10.36 -24.08 -32.77
C GLY A 86 9.94 -25.14 -31.74
N TYR A 87 9.71 -26.36 -32.19
CA TYR A 87 9.05 -27.41 -31.41
C TYR A 87 9.92 -28.19 -30.41
N ASP A 88 11.23 -27.96 -30.34
CA ASP A 88 12.12 -28.73 -29.45
C ASP A 88 12.28 -28.09 -28.05
N ILE A 89 11.83 -26.84 -27.88
CA ILE A 89 11.78 -26.14 -26.58
C ILE A 89 10.46 -26.42 -25.86
N GLU A 90 9.35 -26.51 -26.60
CA GLU A 90 8.00 -26.78 -26.07
C GLU A 90 7.88 -28.19 -25.46
N MET A 91 8.44 -29.23 -26.07
CA MET A 91 8.40 -30.59 -25.50
C MET A 91 9.28 -30.75 -24.25
N LYS A 92 10.40 -30.01 -24.18
CA LYS A 92 11.22 -29.95 -22.95
C LYS A 92 10.53 -29.16 -21.85
N ARG A 93 9.79 -28.10 -22.19
CA ARG A 93 8.94 -27.34 -21.25
C ARG A 93 7.74 -28.14 -20.78
N PHE A 94 7.10 -28.93 -21.65
CA PHE A 94 5.99 -29.80 -21.28
C PHE A 94 6.44 -30.95 -20.36
N ALA A 95 7.63 -31.51 -20.59
CA ALA A 95 8.26 -32.45 -19.67
C ALA A 95 8.62 -31.80 -18.32
N LEU A 96 9.05 -30.54 -18.32
CA LEU A 96 9.27 -29.76 -17.09
C LEU A 96 7.97 -29.38 -16.37
N TYR A 97 6.86 -29.17 -17.09
CA TYR A 97 5.54 -28.86 -16.53
C TYR A 97 4.87 -30.10 -15.89
N LEU A 98 5.18 -31.30 -16.40
CA LEU A 98 4.78 -32.57 -15.77
C LEU A 98 5.70 -32.97 -14.61
N LEU A 99 6.93 -32.44 -14.55
CA LEU A 99 7.89 -32.69 -13.47
C LEU A 99 7.82 -31.64 -12.36
N ALA A 100 7.42 -30.40 -12.68
CA ALA A 100 7.11 -29.35 -11.72
C ALA A 100 5.68 -29.56 -11.23
N GLY A 101 5.51 -30.49 -10.30
CA GLY A 101 4.23 -30.72 -9.65
C GLY A 101 3.77 -29.46 -8.93
N SER A 102 2.85 -28.70 -9.53
CA SER A 102 2.00 -27.80 -8.77
C SER A 102 1.15 -28.68 -7.85
N GLN A 103 1.45 -28.65 -6.56
CA GLN A 103 0.60 -29.31 -5.57
C GLN A 103 -0.72 -28.54 -5.51
N ASP A 104 -1.72 -29.04 -6.22
CA ASP A 104 -3.11 -28.67 -6.01
C ASP A 104 -3.51 -29.11 -4.58
N ASN A 105 -3.52 -28.14 -3.66
CA ASN A 105 -3.85 -28.37 -2.25
C ASN A 105 -5.34 -28.61 -2.00
N ALA A 106 -6.19 -28.65 -3.03
CA ALA A 106 -7.64 -28.90 -2.90
C ALA A 106 -7.98 -30.25 -2.22
N VAL A 107 -7.05 -31.20 -2.23
CA VAL A 107 -7.19 -32.52 -1.59
C VAL A 107 -6.66 -32.57 -0.14
N GLY A 108 -5.95 -31.53 0.33
CA GLY A 108 -5.41 -31.46 1.69
C GLY A 108 -4.47 -32.61 2.06
N LYS A 109 -3.81 -33.26 1.09
CA LYS A 109 -2.88 -34.36 1.36
C LYS A 109 -1.50 -33.80 1.73
N PRO A 110 -1.03 -33.97 2.98
CA PRO A 110 0.30 -33.54 3.37
C PRO A 110 1.37 -34.40 2.68
N SER A 111 2.48 -33.79 2.33
CA SER A 111 3.68 -34.50 1.83
C SER A 111 4.15 -35.56 2.84
N GLU A 112 4.67 -36.69 2.35
CA GLU A 112 5.15 -37.81 3.17
C GLU A 112 6.26 -37.41 4.16
N CYS A 113 6.97 -36.31 3.91
CA CYS A 113 7.98 -35.78 4.82
C CYS A 113 7.42 -35.48 6.22
N HIS A 114 6.13 -35.12 6.34
CA HIS A 114 5.47 -34.87 7.64
C HIS A 114 5.35 -36.11 8.53
N TRP A 115 5.45 -37.31 7.96
CA TRP A 115 5.33 -38.58 8.70
C TRP A 115 6.68 -39.19 9.07
N ARG A 116 7.78 -38.56 8.67
CA ARG A 116 9.13 -38.90 9.10
C ARG A 116 9.55 -37.98 10.27
N PRO A 117 10.28 -38.50 11.26
CA PRO A 117 10.67 -37.71 12.43
C PRO A 117 11.68 -36.60 12.10
N ASP A 118 12.52 -36.80 11.07
CA ASP A 118 13.62 -35.89 10.75
C ASP A 118 13.49 -35.35 9.32
N TRP A 119 13.67 -34.03 9.18
CA TRP A 119 13.79 -33.34 7.90
C TRP A 119 15.26 -32.98 7.69
N SER A 120 15.76 -33.16 6.48
CA SER A 120 17.12 -32.73 6.14
C SER A 120 17.25 -31.21 6.13
N ALA A 121 18.47 -30.70 6.31
CA ALA A 121 18.76 -29.27 6.23
C ALA A 121 18.31 -28.62 4.90
N ALA A 122 18.33 -29.39 3.81
CA ALA A 122 17.86 -28.95 2.49
C ALA A 122 16.33 -28.86 2.43
N GLU A 123 15.61 -29.85 2.94
CA GLU A 123 14.13 -29.83 2.99
C GLU A 123 13.62 -28.68 3.87
N LEU A 124 14.24 -28.44 5.03
CA LEU A 124 13.92 -27.29 5.89
C LEU A 124 14.19 -25.96 5.18
N ARG A 125 15.27 -25.89 4.40
CA ARG A 125 15.65 -24.70 3.64
C ARG A 125 14.66 -24.39 2.52
N GLU A 126 14.26 -25.40 1.77
CA GLU A 126 13.27 -25.30 0.71
C GLU A 126 11.91 -24.85 1.28
N ALA A 127 11.42 -25.52 2.33
CA ALA A 127 10.18 -25.14 2.99
C ALA A 127 10.21 -23.70 3.55
N ALA A 128 11.35 -23.27 4.08
CA ALA A 128 11.52 -21.87 4.52
C ALA A 128 11.45 -20.88 3.34
N ASP A 129 12.07 -21.21 2.22
CA ASP A 129 12.09 -20.35 1.03
C ASP A 129 10.72 -20.25 0.36
N GLU A 130 9.90 -21.30 0.41
CA GLU A 130 8.59 -21.35 -0.22
C GLU A 130 7.44 -20.84 0.67
N HIS A 131 7.52 -21.09 1.99
CA HIS A 131 6.34 -20.95 2.86
C HIS A 131 6.52 -19.98 4.04
N VAL A 132 7.71 -19.44 4.27
CA VAL A 132 7.96 -18.56 5.43
C VAL A 132 8.07 -17.09 5.01
N MET A 133 7.27 -16.24 5.66
CA MET A 133 7.35 -14.78 5.56
C MET A 133 8.11 -14.20 6.75
N LEU A 134 8.93 -13.17 6.50
CA LEU A 134 9.68 -12.48 7.54
C LEU A 134 8.97 -11.20 8.01
N SER A 135 9.09 -10.88 9.30
CA SER A 135 8.56 -9.64 9.88
C SER A 135 9.51 -8.45 9.70
N TRP A 136 8.98 -7.25 9.49
CA TRP A 136 9.71 -5.97 9.35
C TRP A 136 10.63 -5.81 8.13
N THR A 137 10.66 -6.78 7.21
CA THR A 137 11.46 -6.72 5.99
C THR A 137 10.76 -7.48 4.86
N ALA A 138 11.15 -7.23 3.61
CA ALA A 138 10.70 -8.06 2.50
C ALA A 138 11.34 -9.45 2.62
N SER A 139 10.57 -10.52 2.40
CA SER A 139 11.05 -11.89 2.57
C SER A 139 12.13 -12.25 1.55
N ASN A 140 11.97 -11.86 0.27
CA ASN A 140 12.86 -12.26 -0.84
C ASN A 140 14.35 -11.87 -0.64
N PRO A 141 14.70 -10.61 -0.31
CA PRO A 141 16.10 -10.20 -0.13
C PRO A 141 16.82 -10.86 1.04
N VAL A 142 16.07 -11.48 1.96
CA VAL A 142 16.57 -12.00 3.24
C VAL A 142 16.38 -13.53 3.33
N LYS A 143 15.97 -14.18 2.25
CA LYS A 143 15.81 -15.64 2.21
C LYS A 143 17.07 -16.36 2.67
N ALA A 144 18.28 -15.86 2.41
CA ALA A 144 19.56 -16.49 2.79
C ALA A 144 19.90 -16.55 4.30
N LEU A 145 18.94 -16.30 5.21
CA LEU A 145 19.17 -16.49 6.64
C LEU A 145 19.45 -17.97 6.99
N PRO A 146 20.33 -18.24 7.98
CA PRO A 146 20.53 -19.60 8.46
C PRO A 146 19.27 -20.12 9.16
N VAL A 147 18.93 -21.38 8.92
CA VAL A 147 17.87 -22.09 9.63
C VAL A 147 18.44 -22.57 10.96
N ILE A 148 17.96 -22.01 12.07
CA ILE A 148 18.42 -22.35 13.42
C ILE A 148 17.64 -23.56 13.94
N GLU A 149 18.36 -24.61 14.33
CA GLU A 149 17.78 -25.88 14.78
C GLU A 149 17.92 -26.08 16.29
N ARG A 150 19.03 -25.60 16.87
CA ARG A 150 19.36 -25.89 18.27
C ARG A 150 19.98 -24.68 18.94
N GLY A 151 19.70 -24.51 20.23
CA GLY A 151 20.39 -23.56 21.09
C GLY A 151 20.89 -24.24 22.37
N GLU A 152 22.00 -23.73 22.91
CA GLU A 152 22.60 -24.24 24.14
C GLU A 152 23.39 -23.13 24.84
N GLY A 153 23.03 -22.83 26.10
CA GLY A 153 23.64 -21.74 26.86
C GLY A 153 23.50 -20.42 26.10
N VAL A 154 24.62 -19.79 25.76
CA VAL A 154 24.66 -18.53 24.99
C VAL A 154 24.79 -18.73 23.48
N TYR A 155 24.69 -19.97 22.98
CA TYR A 155 24.96 -20.30 21.59
C TYR A 155 23.74 -20.80 20.82
N LEU A 156 23.74 -20.56 19.52
CA LEU A 156 22.84 -21.10 18.51
C LEU A 156 23.60 -21.98 17.52
N TYR A 157 22.91 -22.94 16.94
CA TYR A 157 23.42 -23.86 15.93
C TYR A 157 22.45 -23.93 14.76
N ASP A 158 22.96 -23.74 13.55
CA ASP A 158 22.18 -23.95 12.33
C ASP A 158 22.09 -25.44 11.96
N THR A 159 21.24 -25.75 10.99
CA THR A 159 21.05 -27.12 10.45
C THR A 159 22.29 -27.71 9.78
N TYR A 160 23.35 -26.92 9.57
CA TYR A 160 24.65 -27.37 9.06
C TYR A 160 25.69 -27.53 10.19
N GLY A 161 25.29 -27.35 11.44
CA GLY A 161 26.14 -27.49 12.63
C GLY A 161 27.02 -26.27 12.91
N LYS A 162 26.86 -25.15 12.19
CA LYS A 162 27.63 -23.94 12.47
C LYS A 162 27.16 -23.31 13.79
N LYS A 163 28.11 -23.10 14.68
CA LYS A 163 27.92 -22.50 16.01
C LYS A 163 28.01 -20.97 15.92
N TYR A 164 27.04 -20.29 16.54
CA TYR A 164 26.99 -18.84 16.68
C TYR A 164 26.83 -18.45 18.14
N LEU A 165 27.56 -17.44 18.59
CA LEU A 165 27.29 -16.75 19.86
C LEU A 165 26.06 -15.85 19.67
N ASP A 166 25.04 -16.03 20.50
CA ASP A 166 23.91 -15.11 20.57
C ASP A 166 24.36 -13.80 21.21
N TRP A 167 24.62 -12.82 20.37
CA TRP A 167 25.24 -11.56 20.77
C TRP A 167 24.24 -10.56 21.35
N THR A 168 22.95 -10.75 21.08
CA THR A 168 21.90 -9.78 21.45
C THR A 168 20.72 -10.40 22.19
N SER A 169 20.85 -11.65 22.67
CA SER A 169 19.73 -12.41 23.21
C SER A 169 18.53 -12.41 22.24
N GLN A 170 18.83 -12.59 20.94
CA GLN A 170 17.90 -12.37 19.83
C GLN A 170 17.36 -10.93 19.80
N ALA A 171 16.05 -10.74 19.96
CA ALA A 171 15.43 -9.43 20.08
C ALA A 171 15.53 -8.86 21.52
N VAL A 172 16.67 -9.07 22.18
CA VAL A 172 16.94 -8.70 23.59
C VAL A 172 15.94 -9.35 24.55
N CYS A 173 15.68 -10.65 24.37
CA CYS A 173 14.60 -11.35 25.07
C CYS A 173 14.97 -12.70 25.71
N VAL A 174 16.05 -13.33 25.26
CA VAL A 174 16.50 -14.64 25.76
C VAL A 174 17.45 -14.46 26.96
N ASN A 175 16.94 -13.89 28.06
CA ASN A 175 17.76 -13.47 29.20
C ASN A 175 18.54 -14.63 29.86
N LEU A 176 17.99 -15.84 29.92
CA LEU A 176 18.64 -17.01 30.53
C LEU A 176 19.35 -17.93 29.52
N GLY A 177 19.53 -17.46 28.28
CA GLY A 177 20.09 -18.27 27.21
C GLY A 177 19.13 -19.35 26.72
N HIS A 178 19.64 -20.25 25.89
CA HIS A 178 18.85 -21.22 25.13
C HIS A 178 18.69 -22.57 25.85
N THR A 179 19.37 -22.77 26.98
CA THR A 179 19.15 -23.94 27.83
C THR A 179 18.13 -23.61 28.91
N VAL A 180 16.92 -24.19 28.82
CA VAL A 180 15.90 -24.02 29.86
C VAL A 180 16.36 -24.72 31.15
N PRO A 181 16.47 -24.02 32.30
CA PRO A 181 16.76 -24.64 33.58
C PRO A 181 15.74 -25.72 33.97
N GLU A 182 16.20 -26.79 34.62
CA GLU A 182 15.34 -27.96 34.90
C GLU A 182 14.14 -27.62 35.79
N VAL A 183 14.32 -26.73 36.78
CA VAL A 183 13.23 -26.28 37.66
C VAL A 183 12.11 -25.56 36.87
N ILE A 184 12.47 -24.83 35.81
CA ILE A 184 11.50 -24.13 34.96
C ILE A 184 10.79 -25.14 34.05
N LYS A 185 11.52 -26.09 33.46
CA LYS A 185 10.92 -27.19 32.67
C LYS A 185 9.93 -27.99 33.51
N GLN A 186 10.31 -28.36 34.74
CA GLN A 186 9.45 -29.08 35.67
C GLN A 186 8.17 -28.29 35.96
N GLY A 187 8.28 -27.00 36.30
CA GLY A 187 7.09 -26.17 36.55
C GLY A 187 6.17 -26.02 35.33
N ILE A 188 6.74 -25.96 34.12
CA ILE A 188 5.97 -25.97 32.86
C ILE A 188 5.24 -27.30 32.68
N ASN A 189 5.93 -28.43 32.85
CA ASN A 189 5.37 -29.77 32.68
C ASN A 189 4.28 -30.06 33.73
N GLU A 190 4.52 -29.75 35.00
CA GLU A 190 3.52 -29.91 36.06
C GLU A 190 2.24 -29.09 35.77
N GLN A 191 2.38 -27.88 35.21
CA GLN A 191 1.23 -27.07 34.83
C GLN A 191 0.53 -27.62 33.57
N LEU A 192 1.26 -28.15 32.59
CA LEU A 192 0.70 -28.82 31.42
C LEU A 192 -0.09 -30.07 31.79
N ASP A 193 0.46 -30.91 32.68
CA ASP A 193 -0.16 -32.16 33.12
C ASP A 193 -1.43 -31.91 33.95
N SER A 194 -1.46 -30.82 34.73
CA SER A 194 -2.59 -30.51 35.61
C SER A 194 -3.67 -29.65 34.95
N LEU A 195 -3.31 -28.56 34.29
CA LEU A 195 -4.24 -27.64 33.62
C LEU A 195 -3.51 -26.86 32.51
N PRO A 196 -3.54 -27.34 31.26
CA PRO A 196 -2.85 -26.68 30.16
C PRO A 196 -3.48 -25.32 29.83
N TYR A 197 -4.80 -25.21 29.89
CA TYR A 197 -5.51 -23.97 29.56
C TYR A 197 -6.81 -23.81 30.36
N VAL A 198 -7.06 -22.58 30.79
CA VAL A 198 -8.37 -22.07 31.18
C VAL A 198 -8.42 -20.61 30.77
N TYR A 199 -9.55 -20.16 30.21
CA TYR A 199 -9.70 -18.75 29.83
C TYR A 199 -9.67 -17.86 31.08
N GLY A 200 -8.77 -16.88 31.10
CA GLY A 200 -8.48 -16.05 32.27
C GLY A 200 -9.64 -15.18 32.79
N GLY A 201 -10.71 -15.02 32.00
CA GLY A 201 -11.95 -14.35 32.41
C GLY A 201 -13.02 -15.27 32.99
N LEU A 202 -12.89 -16.59 32.80
CA LEU A 202 -13.86 -17.59 33.30
C LEU A 202 -13.32 -18.39 34.49
N GLY A 203 -12.00 -18.55 34.61
CA GLY A 203 -11.39 -19.32 35.69
C GLY A 203 -10.04 -18.75 36.15
N LEU A 204 -9.76 -18.91 37.44
CA LEU A 204 -8.51 -18.49 38.06
C LEU A 204 -7.59 -19.70 38.31
N ALA A 205 -6.55 -19.87 37.50
CA ALA A 205 -5.51 -20.87 37.77
C ALA A 205 -4.69 -20.48 39.02
N PRO A 206 -4.35 -21.42 39.93
CA PRO A 206 -3.60 -21.10 41.16
C PRO A 206 -2.28 -20.38 40.90
N VAL A 207 -1.59 -20.73 39.80
CA VAL A 207 -0.31 -20.11 39.42
C VAL A 207 -0.43 -18.63 39.10
N ARG A 208 -1.60 -18.17 38.61
CA ARG A 208 -1.86 -16.73 38.39
C ARG A 208 -1.80 -15.95 39.69
N ALA A 209 -2.42 -16.47 40.75
CA ALA A 209 -2.39 -15.84 42.07
C ALA A 209 -0.97 -15.88 42.69
N LYS A 210 -0.26 -17.01 42.54
CA LYS A 210 1.13 -17.13 43.00
C LYS A 210 2.07 -16.13 42.31
N LEU A 211 1.98 -16.03 40.98
CA LEU A 211 2.79 -15.08 40.21
C LEU A 211 2.43 -13.64 40.57
N ALA A 212 1.14 -13.29 40.61
CA ALA A 212 0.72 -11.94 40.99
C ALA A 212 1.21 -11.54 42.40
N LYS A 213 1.18 -12.47 43.36
CA LYS A 213 1.73 -12.25 44.71
C LYS A 213 3.24 -12.03 44.67
N LEU A 214 3.98 -12.90 43.97
CA LEU A 214 5.44 -12.76 43.85
C LEU A 214 5.82 -11.44 43.18
N LEU A 215 5.11 -11.05 42.11
CA LEU A 215 5.35 -9.77 41.43
C LEU A 215 5.05 -8.58 42.35
N ALA A 216 3.97 -8.63 43.14
CA ALA A 216 3.67 -7.59 44.13
C ALA A 216 4.77 -7.42 45.19
N GLU A 217 5.51 -8.49 45.50
CA GLU A 217 6.59 -8.48 46.51
C GLU A 217 7.92 -7.96 45.94
N ILE A 218 8.15 -8.06 44.62
CA ILE A 218 9.41 -7.61 43.99
C ILE A 218 9.29 -6.29 43.24
N CYS A 219 8.07 -5.91 42.81
CA CYS A 219 7.85 -4.61 42.17
C CYS A 219 7.93 -3.49 43.23
N PRO A 220 8.68 -2.41 42.98
CA PRO A 220 8.78 -1.29 43.92
C PRO A 220 7.44 -0.57 44.17
N GLY A 221 7.29 0.00 45.37
CA GLY A 221 6.12 0.78 45.77
C GLY A 221 4.88 -0.08 45.99
N ASP A 222 3.70 0.45 45.65
CA ASP A 222 2.39 -0.21 45.74
C ASP A 222 1.91 -0.76 44.39
N LEU A 223 2.82 -1.20 43.52
CA LEU A 223 2.47 -1.91 42.27
C LEU A 223 1.95 -3.33 42.61
N THR A 224 0.64 -3.49 42.62
CA THR A 224 -0.07 -4.63 43.25
C THR A 224 -1.20 -5.22 42.39
N GLY A 225 -1.65 -4.50 41.36
CA GLY A 225 -2.60 -5.02 40.37
C GLY A 225 -1.87 -5.57 39.16
N PHE A 226 -2.21 -6.77 38.70
CA PHE A 226 -1.52 -7.41 37.56
C PHE A 226 -2.49 -7.95 36.50
N LEU A 227 -2.21 -7.61 35.24
CA LEU A 227 -2.76 -8.26 34.05
C LEU A 227 -1.64 -8.98 33.30
N PHE A 228 -1.98 -10.05 32.59
CA PHE A 228 -1.00 -10.91 31.90
C PHE A 228 -1.35 -11.11 30.42
N PRO A 229 -1.02 -10.17 29.53
CA PRO A 229 -1.12 -10.37 28.08
C PRO A 229 -0.06 -11.35 27.55
N SER A 230 -0.04 -11.58 26.23
CA SER A 230 0.89 -12.56 25.61
C SER A 230 2.18 -11.91 25.10
N GLY A 231 2.16 -10.60 24.81
CA GLY A 231 3.30 -9.87 24.26
C GLY A 231 3.41 -8.44 24.76
N GLY A 232 4.59 -7.82 24.58
CA GLY A 232 4.86 -6.45 25.06
C GLY A 232 3.97 -5.39 24.39
N GLY A 233 3.71 -5.51 23.09
CA GLY A 233 2.76 -4.63 22.40
C GLY A 233 1.35 -4.71 22.98
N GLU A 234 0.86 -5.92 23.28
CA GLU A 234 -0.44 -6.11 23.96
C GLU A 234 -0.45 -5.53 25.39
N ALA A 235 0.67 -5.63 26.12
CA ALA A 235 0.80 -4.99 27.43
C ALA A 235 0.70 -3.48 27.35
N ASN A 236 1.34 -2.86 26.35
CA ASN A 236 1.22 -1.43 26.12
C ASN A 236 -0.19 -1.00 25.65
N GLU A 237 -0.88 -1.82 24.84
CA GLU A 237 -2.31 -1.60 24.52
C GLU A 237 -3.18 -1.57 25.79
N ALA A 238 -3.00 -2.58 26.65
CA ALA A 238 -3.72 -2.67 27.91
C ALA A 238 -3.39 -1.48 28.82
N ALA A 239 -2.11 -1.10 28.96
CA ALA A 239 -1.68 0.04 29.77
C ALA A 239 -2.24 1.38 29.28
N ILE A 240 -2.20 1.64 27.97
CA ILE A 240 -2.80 2.83 27.34
C ILE A 240 -4.31 2.88 27.64
N ARG A 241 -5.00 1.74 27.54
CA ARG A 241 -6.44 1.67 27.80
C ARG A 241 -6.77 1.89 29.28
N LEU A 242 -6.01 1.27 30.19
CA LEU A 242 -6.14 1.48 31.63
C LEU A 242 -5.95 2.95 31.99
N ALA A 243 -4.91 3.61 31.46
CA ALA A 243 -4.64 5.01 31.72
C ALA A 243 -5.77 5.93 31.25
N ARG A 244 -6.27 5.74 30.01
CA ARG A 244 -7.37 6.53 29.47
C ARG A 244 -8.68 6.35 30.25
N LEU A 245 -9.00 5.10 30.62
CA LEU A 245 -10.22 4.81 31.38
C LEU A 245 -10.16 5.35 32.82
N TYR A 246 -9.03 5.13 33.50
CA TYR A 246 -8.85 5.59 34.89
C TYR A 246 -8.92 7.11 35.02
N THR A 247 -8.27 7.82 34.08
CA THR A 247 -8.20 9.29 34.12
C THR A 247 -9.38 9.98 33.42
N ASN A 248 -10.09 9.26 32.54
CA ASN A 248 -11.01 9.81 31.55
C ASN A 248 -10.38 10.88 30.62
N LYS A 249 -9.05 10.85 30.46
CA LYS A 249 -8.27 11.70 29.56
C LYS A 249 -7.88 10.91 28.30
N HIS A 250 -7.51 11.56 27.20
CA HIS A 250 -7.36 10.87 25.91
C HIS A 250 -5.93 10.86 25.33
N LYS A 251 -5.11 11.88 25.61
CA LYS A 251 -3.76 11.98 25.03
C LYS A 251 -2.76 11.11 25.78
N ILE A 252 -1.84 10.48 25.04
CA ILE A 252 -0.70 9.73 25.54
C ILE A 252 0.56 10.38 25.00
N PHE A 253 1.41 10.88 25.89
CA PHE A 253 2.71 11.45 25.55
C PHE A 253 3.74 10.34 25.46
N THR A 254 4.57 10.36 24.42
CA THR A 254 5.61 9.36 24.15
C THR A 254 6.85 9.99 23.56
N GLN A 255 8.02 9.41 23.78
CA GLN A 255 9.28 9.98 23.31
C GLN A 255 9.56 9.63 21.86
N TYR A 256 10.16 10.53 21.08
CA TYR A 256 10.89 10.13 19.88
C TYR A 256 12.02 9.14 20.22
N ARG A 257 12.40 8.29 19.26
CA ARG A 257 13.38 7.20 19.42
C ARG A 257 12.96 6.02 20.31
N SER A 258 11.72 6.00 20.82
CA SER A 258 11.15 4.88 21.57
C SER A 258 10.54 3.78 20.71
N TYR A 259 10.32 2.60 21.29
CA TYR A 259 9.52 1.53 20.70
C TYR A 259 8.60 0.85 21.71
N HIS A 260 7.30 0.85 21.43
CA HIS A 260 6.28 0.34 22.35
C HIS A 260 5.46 -0.83 21.78
N GLY A 261 5.67 -1.25 20.54
CA GLY A 261 5.00 -2.41 19.96
C GLY A 261 4.59 -2.22 18.51
N ALA A 262 3.86 -3.22 18.00
CA ALA A 262 3.49 -3.33 16.58
C ALA A 262 1.97 -3.42 16.35
N SER A 263 1.18 -3.45 17.41
CA SER A 263 -0.29 -3.37 17.32
C SER A 263 -0.72 -1.91 17.17
N ALA A 264 -1.98 -1.65 16.83
CA ALA A 264 -2.40 -0.32 16.39
C ALA A 264 -2.05 0.84 17.35
N SER A 265 -2.44 0.77 18.64
CA SER A 265 -2.13 1.82 19.61
C SER A 265 -0.67 1.80 20.05
N SER A 266 -0.07 0.61 20.22
CA SER A 266 1.33 0.48 20.65
C SER A 266 2.34 0.92 19.57
N LEU A 267 1.98 0.76 18.30
CA LEU A 267 2.70 1.29 17.14
C LEU A 267 2.44 2.79 16.97
N GLY A 268 1.23 3.27 17.27
CA GLY A 268 0.95 4.71 17.39
C GLY A 268 1.76 5.39 18.51
N ALA A 269 2.00 4.68 19.62
CA ALA A 269 2.86 5.11 20.72
C ALA A 269 4.36 5.09 20.36
N THR A 270 4.80 4.22 19.45
CA THR A 270 6.20 4.13 19.03
C THR A 270 6.76 5.44 18.46
N GLY A 271 7.99 5.80 18.85
CA GLY A 271 8.67 7.03 18.47
C GLY A 271 9.72 6.91 17.35
N ASP A 272 9.94 5.72 16.81
CA ASP A 272 10.88 5.47 15.71
C ASP A 272 10.19 5.35 14.32
N PHE A 273 10.94 4.99 13.27
CA PHE A 273 10.44 4.95 11.90
C PHE A 273 9.28 3.96 11.68
N ARG A 274 9.15 2.91 12.51
CA ARG A 274 8.13 1.87 12.34
C ARG A 274 6.72 2.41 12.58
N ARG A 275 6.58 3.47 13.37
CA ARG A 275 5.30 4.13 13.58
C ARG A 275 4.61 4.56 12.27
N LYS A 276 5.38 4.82 11.20
CA LYS A 276 4.88 5.20 9.86
C LYS A 276 3.90 4.16 9.29
N PHE A 277 3.98 2.90 9.73
CA PHE A 277 3.05 1.84 9.32
C PHE A 277 1.67 1.94 10.01
N ALA A 278 1.49 2.76 11.06
CA ALA A 278 0.23 2.95 11.79
C ALA A 278 -0.22 4.41 11.95
N GLU A 279 0.56 5.40 11.49
CA GLU A 279 0.20 6.83 11.58
C GLU A 279 -1.11 7.16 10.83
N SER A 280 -1.57 6.29 9.92
CA SER A 280 -2.82 6.44 9.18
C SER A 280 -4.08 6.00 9.96
N GLY A 281 -4.33 6.53 11.17
CA GLY A 281 -5.64 6.34 11.82
C GLY A 281 -5.70 6.37 13.35
N GLN A 282 -4.58 6.56 14.03
CA GLN A 282 -4.51 6.58 15.50
C GLN A 282 -4.38 8.01 16.03
N ASN A 283 -5.40 8.49 16.75
CA ASN A 283 -5.41 9.83 17.36
C ASN A 283 -5.00 9.80 18.85
N GLY A 284 -4.56 10.94 19.36
CA GLY A 284 -4.26 11.11 20.79
C GLY A 284 -2.88 10.58 21.22
N PHE A 285 -1.91 10.50 20.31
CA PHE A 285 -0.51 10.24 20.64
C PHE A 285 0.33 11.49 20.34
N VAL A 286 0.91 12.09 21.39
CA VAL A 286 1.77 13.26 21.27
C VAL A 286 3.22 12.83 21.44
N LYS A 287 4.11 13.34 20.58
CA LYS A 287 5.55 13.04 20.64
C LYS A 287 6.33 14.20 21.21
N PHE A 288 7.22 13.89 22.15
CA PHE A 288 8.19 14.85 22.68
C PHE A 288 9.62 14.36 22.45
N PHE A 289 10.58 15.28 22.51
CA PHE A 289 11.98 14.95 22.25
C PHE A 289 12.61 14.17 23.41
N ASN A 290 13.45 13.19 23.06
CA ASN A 290 14.24 12.45 24.03
C ASN A 290 15.39 13.35 24.57
N PRO A 291 15.83 13.19 25.84
CA PRO A 291 16.94 13.96 26.41
C PRO A 291 18.30 13.71 25.72
N GLN A 292 18.38 12.72 24.82
CA GLN A 292 19.54 12.47 23.97
C GLN A 292 19.12 12.51 22.49
N PRO A 293 19.00 13.70 21.88
CA PRO A 293 18.71 13.83 20.45
C PRO A 293 19.93 13.48 19.59
N ASN A 294 19.73 13.23 18.29
CA ASN A 294 20.81 12.79 17.37
C ASN A 294 21.65 13.95 16.81
N GLY A 295 21.05 15.13 16.62
CA GLY A 295 21.63 16.23 15.85
C GLY A 295 22.04 17.45 16.66
N PHE A 296 21.71 17.50 17.96
CA PHE A 296 22.06 18.61 18.85
C PHE A 296 22.24 18.08 20.28
N SER A 297 22.61 18.95 21.21
CA SER A 297 22.60 18.65 22.65
C SER A 297 21.73 19.63 23.41
N TRP A 298 20.99 19.14 24.41
CA TRP A 298 20.22 19.98 25.33
C TRP A 298 21.11 20.76 26.30
N GLY A 299 22.35 20.33 26.51
CA GLY A 299 23.28 20.97 27.42
C GLY A 299 24.68 20.39 27.30
N THR A 300 25.66 21.03 27.91
CA THR A 300 27.04 20.53 27.98
C THR A 300 27.28 19.61 29.17
N THR A 301 26.29 19.49 30.06
CA THR A 301 26.31 18.67 31.28
C THR A 301 24.94 18.00 31.44
N ASP A 302 24.86 16.88 32.15
CA ASP A 302 23.59 16.24 32.51
C ASP A 302 22.61 17.21 33.18
N TYR A 303 23.07 18.02 34.15
CA TYR A 303 22.23 19.00 34.82
C TYR A 303 21.53 19.98 33.85
N SER A 304 22.30 20.66 32.99
CA SER A 304 21.74 21.58 31.99
C SER A 304 20.87 20.88 30.94
N ALA A 305 21.22 19.66 30.52
CA ALA A 305 20.43 18.88 29.58
C ALA A 305 19.08 18.47 30.19
N THR A 306 19.08 18.01 31.44
CA THR A 306 17.88 17.66 32.22
C THR A 306 16.96 18.86 32.37
N GLN A 307 17.48 20.00 32.84
CA GLN A 307 16.70 21.23 33.05
C GLN A 307 16.01 21.69 31.77
N ARG A 308 16.74 21.79 30.64
CA ARG A 308 16.15 22.27 29.38
C ARG A 308 15.15 21.28 28.78
N THR A 309 15.44 19.98 28.85
CA THR A 309 14.53 18.96 28.32
C THR A 309 13.21 18.94 29.10
N LEU A 310 13.27 19.02 30.43
CA LEU A 310 12.08 19.03 31.29
C LEU A 310 11.28 20.32 31.13
N ALA A 311 11.93 21.48 31.03
CA ALA A 311 11.25 22.76 30.76
C ALA A 311 10.50 22.72 29.42
N CYS A 312 11.15 22.21 28.36
CA CYS A 312 10.51 22.04 27.06
C CYS A 312 9.32 21.07 27.10
N LEU A 313 9.44 19.96 27.83
CA LEU A 313 8.35 19.01 28.03
C LEU A 313 7.19 19.64 28.82
N GLU A 314 7.49 20.41 29.86
CA GLU A 314 6.49 21.11 30.65
C GLU A 314 5.72 22.14 29.82
N ASP A 315 6.42 22.95 29.01
CA ASP A 315 5.78 23.87 28.07
C ASP A 315 4.87 23.13 27.07
N GLN A 316 5.30 21.97 26.58
CA GLN A 316 4.48 21.15 25.68
C GLN A 316 3.25 20.56 26.40
N ILE A 317 3.39 20.12 27.66
CA ILE A 317 2.28 19.66 28.50
C ILE A 317 1.25 20.78 28.70
N LEU A 318 1.71 22.00 28.99
CA LEU A 318 0.84 23.17 29.16
C LEU A 318 0.14 23.54 27.85
N ALA A 319 0.85 23.52 26.71
CA ALA A 319 0.29 23.84 25.41
C ALA A 319 -0.77 22.83 24.94
N GLU A 320 -0.60 21.55 25.28
CA GLU A 320 -1.55 20.49 24.94
C GLU A 320 -2.76 20.42 25.88
N GLY A 321 -2.73 21.12 27.02
CA GLY A 321 -3.75 21.07 28.07
C GLY A 321 -3.57 19.84 28.97
N PRO A 322 -2.99 19.99 30.18
CA PRO A 322 -2.73 18.88 31.10
C PRO A 322 -3.96 18.01 31.42
N GLU A 323 -5.13 18.63 31.48
CA GLU A 323 -6.43 17.99 31.69
C GLU A 323 -6.83 17.01 30.57
N THR A 324 -6.13 17.05 29.42
CA THR A 324 -6.39 16.14 28.29
C THR A 324 -5.43 14.95 28.23
N ILE A 325 -4.37 14.95 29.05
CA ILE A 325 -3.26 13.99 29.00
C ILE A 325 -3.44 12.89 30.04
N ALA A 326 -3.71 11.67 29.57
CA ALA A 326 -3.89 10.51 30.46
C ALA A 326 -2.58 10.01 31.03
N ALA A 327 -1.54 9.96 30.19
CA ALA A 327 -0.25 9.41 30.61
C ALA A 327 0.93 9.91 29.78
N VAL A 328 2.12 9.88 30.39
CA VAL A 328 3.41 9.83 29.71
C VAL A 328 3.89 8.37 29.70
N LEU A 329 4.07 7.80 28.52
CA LEU A 329 4.58 6.44 28.29
C LEU A 329 6.03 6.52 27.77
N VAL A 330 6.96 5.95 28.52
CA VAL A 330 8.40 5.96 28.20
C VAL A 330 9.03 4.60 28.51
N GLU A 331 10.05 4.22 27.74
CA GLU A 331 11.02 3.25 28.21
C GLU A 331 11.88 3.95 29.27
N SER A 332 12.07 3.36 30.45
CA SER A 332 12.91 3.97 31.52
C SER A 332 14.36 4.13 31.07
N ILE A 333 14.85 3.18 30.28
CA ILE A 333 16.08 3.24 29.50
C ILE A 333 15.73 2.75 28.09
N VAL A 334 15.88 3.62 27.09
CA VAL A 334 15.38 3.36 25.72
C VAL A 334 16.21 2.27 25.06
N GLY A 335 15.59 1.15 24.71
CA GLY A 335 16.30 -0.01 24.18
C GLY A 335 16.49 0.01 22.67
N ALA A 336 15.39 -0.01 21.92
CA ALA A 336 15.43 -0.12 20.46
C ALA A 336 16.07 1.12 19.79
N GLY A 337 15.95 2.29 20.42
CA GLY A 337 16.60 3.55 20.02
C GLY A 337 18.11 3.60 20.27
N GLY A 338 18.67 2.53 20.86
CA GLY A 338 20.10 2.29 21.00
C GLY A 338 20.60 2.32 22.43
N VAL A 339 19.88 1.85 23.44
CA VAL A 339 20.34 1.89 24.84
C VAL A 339 20.63 3.32 25.30
N LEU A 340 19.61 4.18 25.29
CA LEU A 340 19.73 5.58 25.73
C LEU A 340 19.41 5.64 27.23
N VAL A 341 20.46 5.80 28.04
CA VAL A 341 20.34 6.02 29.48
C VAL A 341 20.01 7.49 29.70
N PRO A 342 18.87 7.85 30.31
CA PRO A 342 18.54 9.25 30.61
C PRO A 342 19.63 9.94 31.44
N PRO A 343 19.86 11.26 31.24
CA PRO A 343 20.78 12.01 32.09
C PRO A 343 20.27 12.09 33.53
N GLU A 344 21.19 12.33 34.46
CA GLU A 344 20.88 12.43 35.89
C GLU A 344 19.73 13.43 36.18
N GLY A 345 18.79 13.03 37.04
CA GLY A 345 17.64 13.84 37.45
C GLY A 345 16.48 13.91 36.44
N TYR A 346 16.64 13.35 35.23
CA TYR A 346 15.60 13.43 34.20
C TYR A 346 14.35 12.63 34.56
N MET A 347 14.51 11.39 35.01
CA MET A 347 13.37 10.52 35.33
C MET A 347 12.65 10.98 36.59
N GLU A 348 13.40 11.51 37.57
CA GLU A 348 12.89 12.16 38.77
C GLU A 348 12.07 13.40 38.41
N GLY A 349 12.58 14.25 37.51
CA GLY A 349 11.86 15.40 37.02
C GLY A 349 10.62 15.04 36.19
N LEU A 350 10.70 13.97 35.38
CA LEU A 350 9.55 13.46 34.62
C LEU A 350 8.44 12.98 35.56
N ARG A 351 8.81 12.24 36.62
CA ARG A 351 7.88 11.83 37.68
C ARG A 351 7.26 13.05 38.37
N ALA A 352 8.06 14.05 38.72
CA ALA A 352 7.58 15.27 39.35
C ALA A 352 6.60 16.06 38.46
N LEU A 353 6.86 16.15 37.16
CA LEU A 353 5.92 16.75 36.20
C LEU A 353 4.60 15.98 36.12
N CYS A 354 4.68 14.64 36.07
CA CYS A 354 3.50 13.79 36.07
C CYS A 354 2.66 13.99 37.34
N ASP A 355 3.31 14.11 38.52
CA ASP A 355 2.62 14.38 39.79
C ASP A 355 2.00 15.78 39.83
N LYS A 356 2.74 16.80 39.37
CA LYS A 356 2.28 18.20 39.33
C LYS A 356 1.00 18.39 38.52
N TYR A 357 0.87 17.64 37.42
CA TYR A 357 -0.20 17.81 36.43
C TYR A 357 -1.27 16.70 36.45
N ASP A 358 -1.21 15.78 37.42
CA ASP A 358 -2.11 14.63 37.51
C ASP A 358 -2.11 13.78 36.21
N ILE A 359 -0.90 13.50 35.71
CA ILE A 359 -0.66 12.66 34.53
C ILE A 359 -0.06 11.34 35.02
N LEU A 360 -0.52 10.20 34.50
CA LEU A 360 0.06 8.92 34.89
C LEU A 360 1.42 8.71 34.22
N LEU A 361 2.39 8.15 34.95
CA LEU A 361 3.64 7.66 34.36
C LEU A 361 3.50 6.18 34.03
N ILE A 362 3.73 5.82 32.76
CA ILE A 362 3.84 4.43 32.31
C ILE A 362 5.30 4.15 31.94
N CYS A 363 5.93 3.21 32.64
CA CYS A 363 7.27 2.72 32.27
C CYS A 363 7.16 1.41 31.48
N ASP A 364 7.58 1.47 30.22
CA ASP A 364 7.80 0.31 29.37
C ASP A 364 9.13 -0.36 29.69
N GLU A 365 9.05 -1.45 30.45
CA GLU A 365 10.15 -2.28 30.90
C GLU A 365 10.27 -3.56 30.07
N VAL A 366 9.78 -3.56 28.82
CA VAL A 366 9.76 -4.77 27.98
C VAL A 366 11.17 -5.26 27.66
N MET A 367 12.15 -4.39 27.39
CA MET A 367 13.54 -4.80 27.11
C MET A 367 14.42 -4.86 28.36
N VAL A 368 14.24 -3.91 29.27
CA VAL A 368 15.12 -3.72 30.43
C VAL A 368 14.65 -4.50 31.68
N GLY A 369 13.37 -4.86 31.73
CA GLY A 369 12.80 -5.64 32.83
C GLY A 369 13.43 -7.02 32.98
N PHE A 370 13.36 -7.52 34.20
CA PHE A 370 13.89 -8.81 34.66
C PHE A 370 15.41 -8.96 34.44
N GLY A 371 16.17 -7.93 34.80
CA GLY A 371 17.59 -8.07 35.12
C GLY A 371 18.60 -7.51 34.14
N ARG A 372 18.16 -7.03 32.97
CA ARG A 372 19.05 -6.62 31.87
C ARG A 372 20.09 -5.57 32.25
N THR A 373 19.71 -4.67 33.16
CA THR A 373 20.52 -3.53 33.61
C THR A 373 21.10 -3.73 35.01
N GLY A 374 21.08 -4.97 35.54
CA GLY A 374 21.50 -5.28 36.91
C GLY A 374 20.43 -4.99 37.97
N HIS A 375 19.27 -4.46 37.60
CA HIS A 375 18.07 -4.32 38.43
C HIS A 375 16.91 -5.11 37.84
N PHE A 376 15.88 -5.39 38.65
CA PHE A 376 14.66 -6.03 38.12
C PHE A 376 13.97 -5.14 37.11
N PHE A 377 13.97 -3.82 37.30
CA PHE A 377 13.40 -2.86 36.36
C PHE A 377 14.36 -1.68 36.18
N GLY A 378 14.42 -1.13 34.97
CA GLY A 378 15.26 0.02 34.61
C GLY A 378 14.94 1.27 35.40
N PHE A 379 13.67 1.52 35.75
CA PHE A 379 13.31 2.69 36.55
C PHE A 379 13.92 2.68 37.97
N GLN A 380 14.41 1.53 38.46
CA GLN A 380 15.07 1.42 39.77
C GLN A 380 16.46 2.07 39.80
N HIS A 381 17.01 2.48 38.66
CA HIS A 381 18.23 3.28 38.59
C HIS A 381 18.02 4.73 39.05
N PHE A 382 16.77 5.19 39.14
CA PHE A 382 16.43 6.58 39.41
C PHE A 382 15.75 6.71 40.78
N GLU A 383 16.26 7.60 41.62
CA GLU A 383 15.85 7.66 43.02
C GLU A 383 14.41 8.16 43.15
N GLY A 384 13.59 7.45 43.91
CA GLY A 384 12.19 7.84 44.15
C GLY A 384 11.26 7.71 42.93
N VAL A 385 11.75 7.25 41.77
CA VAL A 385 10.92 7.05 40.58
C VAL A 385 10.23 5.70 40.66
N VAL A 386 8.91 5.73 40.83
CA VAL A 386 8.07 4.53 40.69
C VAL A 386 6.87 4.88 39.78
N PRO A 387 6.63 4.14 38.69
CA PRO A 387 5.57 4.47 37.73
C PRO A 387 4.17 4.19 38.29
N ASP A 388 3.14 4.76 37.67
CA ASP A 388 1.75 4.42 37.95
C ASP A 388 1.35 3.08 37.32
N ILE A 389 1.91 2.80 36.13
CA ILE A 389 1.74 1.56 35.39
C ILE A 389 3.12 1.10 34.87
N VAL A 390 3.43 -0.19 35.01
CA VAL A 390 4.62 -0.81 34.41
C VAL A 390 4.20 -1.88 33.41
N THR A 391 4.84 -1.94 32.25
CA THR A 391 4.66 -3.04 31.28
C THR A 391 5.96 -3.79 31.11
N SER A 392 5.90 -5.13 30.98
CA SER A 392 7.09 -5.93 30.68
C SER A 392 6.73 -7.23 29.96
N ALA A 393 7.69 -7.88 29.30
CA ALA A 393 7.52 -9.15 28.61
C ALA A 393 8.88 -9.88 28.61
N LYS A 394 9.33 -10.46 27.49
CA LYS A 394 10.72 -10.86 27.23
C LYS A 394 11.39 -11.57 28.42
N GLY A 395 12.17 -10.83 29.22
CA GLY A 395 12.86 -11.34 30.41
C GLY A 395 11.96 -12.01 31.45
N LEU A 396 10.67 -11.67 31.52
CA LEU A 396 9.66 -12.28 32.41
C LEU A 396 9.65 -13.81 32.32
N THR A 397 9.79 -14.34 31.11
CA THR A 397 9.84 -15.79 30.83
C THR A 397 11.17 -16.23 30.23
N ALA A 398 12.14 -15.31 30.10
CA ALA A 398 13.34 -15.48 29.28
C ALA A 398 13.05 -15.97 27.84
N SER A 399 11.87 -15.63 27.31
CA SER A 399 11.32 -16.09 26.02
C SER A 399 11.06 -17.59 25.89
N PHE A 400 11.06 -18.36 26.98
CA PHE A 400 10.70 -19.79 26.93
C PHE A 400 9.21 -20.00 26.62
N MET A 401 8.35 -19.08 27.05
CA MET A 401 6.92 -19.04 26.72
C MET A 401 6.48 -17.59 26.46
N PRO A 402 5.52 -17.33 25.55
CA PRO A 402 4.98 -15.99 25.32
C PRO A 402 4.15 -15.54 26.52
N LEU A 403 4.62 -14.49 27.21
CA LEU A 403 3.88 -13.81 28.26
C LEU A 403 4.38 -12.37 28.42
N SER A 404 3.48 -11.49 28.81
CA SER A 404 3.78 -10.14 29.28
C SER A 404 3.02 -9.84 30.57
N MET A 405 3.35 -8.71 31.19
CA MET A 405 2.68 -8.20 32.37
C MET A 405 2.34 -6.72 32.22
N VAL A 406 1.25 -6.33 32.85
CA VAL A 406 0.93 -4.94 33.20
C VAL A 406 0.76 -4.89 34.71
N GLY A 407 1.65 -4.19 35.40
CA GLY A 407 1.55 -3.90 36.83
C GLY A 407 0.97 -2.50 37.05
N VAL A 408 0.04 -2.34 37.99
CA VAL A 408 -0.57 -1.05 38.32
C VAL A 408 -0.55 -0.78 39.83
N ARG A 409 -0.48 0.51 40.19
CA ARG A 409 -0.58 1.00 41.57
C ARG A 409 -1.90 0.62 42.23
N GLN A 410 -1.95 0.59 43.56
CA GLN A 410 -3.12 0.21 44.33
C GLN A 410 -4.34 1.06 43.98
N LYS A 411 -4.19 2.38 43.84
CA LYS A 411 -5.27 3.30 43.44
C LYS A 411 -5.92 2.93 42.09
N ILE A 412 -5.13 2.51 41.11
CA ILE A 412 -5.62 2.13 39.77
C ILE A 412 -6.29 0.76 39.84
N LYS A 413 -5.68 -0.19 40.57
CA LYS A 413 -6.29 -1.49 40.86
C LYS A 413 -7.67 -1.32 41.49
N ASP A 414 -7.79 -0.49 42.52
CA ASP A 414 -9.04 -0.25 43.26
C ASP A 414 -10.14 0.31 42.36
N TYR A 415 -9.81 1.22 41.44
CA TYR A 415 -10.75 1.72 40.44
C TYR A 415 -11.32 0.59 39.56
N PHE A 416 -10.46 -0.31 39.07
CA PHE A 416 -10.88 -1.44 38.23
C PHE A 416 -11.47 -2.63 39.01
N MET A 417 -11.58 -2.55 40.34
CA MET A 417 -12.39 -3.50 41.12
C MET A 417 -13.90 -3.30 40.87
N THR A 418 -14.30 -2.09 40.47
CA THR A 418 -15.71 -1.73 40.22
C THR A 418 -15.96 -1.24 38.79
N HIS A 419 -14.91 -1.02 37.98
CA HIS A 419 -15.02 -0.62 36.58
C HIS A 419 -14.41 -1.67 35.66
N PRO A 420 -15.04 -1.98 34.51
CA PRO A 420 -14.46 -2.92 33.56
C PRO A 420 -13.21 -2.34 32.89
N VAL A 421 -12.14 -3.14 32.83
CA VAL A 421 -10.90 -2.80 32.11
C VAL A 421 -11.15 -2.60 30.60
N GLY A 422 -12.20 -3.22 30.05
CA GLY A 422 -12.55 -3.11 28.64
C GLY A 422 -11.56 -3.76 27.68
N TRP A 423 -10.58 -4.53 28.17
CA TRP A 423 -9.56 -5.22 27.38
C TRP A 423 -9.56 -6.73 27.68
N GLY A 424 -9.26 -7.56 26.69
CA GLY A 424 -9.07 -9.00 26.83
C GLY A 424 -8.50 -9.64 25.57
N SER A 425 -7.87 -10.80 25.74
CA SER A 425 -7.33 -11.65 24.65
C SER A 425 -7.56 -13.13 25.00
N THR A 426 -7.73 -14.03 24.04
CA THR A 426 -7.99 -15.46 24.30
C THR A 426 -6.93 -16.10 25.18
N PHE A 427 -5.66 -15.71 25.01
CA PHE A 427 -4.52 -16.29 25.73
C PHE A 427 -4.01 -15.46 26.90
N HIS A 428 -4.71 -14.38 27.27
CA HIS A 428 -4.33 -13.63 28.47
C HIS A 428 -4.35 -14.56 29.70
N ALA A 429 -3.33 -14.46 30.52
CA ALA A 429 -3.11 -15.27 31.71
C ALA A 429 -3.07 -16.79 31.43
N HIS A 430 -2.45 -17.21 30.32
CA HIS A 430 -2.28 -18.63 29.99
C HIS A 430 -1.54 -19.40 31.11
N PRO A 431 -2.13 -20.45 31.73
CA PRO A 431 -1.57 -21.11 32.91
C PRO A 431 -0.12 -21.59 32.74
N VAL A 432 0.20 -22.27 31.64
CA VAL A 432 1.56 -22.77 31.37
C VAL A 432 2.59 -21.63 31.25
N ALA A 433 2.23 -20.53 30.58
CA ALA A 433 3.11 -19.38 30.46
C ALA A 433 3.30 -18.66 31.82
N LEU A 434 2.25 -18.62 32.66
CA LEU A 434 2.35 -18.11 34.03
C LEU A 434 3.26 -18.98 34.91
N ALA A 435 3.21 -20.31 34.77
CA ALA A 435 4.11 -21.22 35.48
C ALA A 435 5.56 -21.03 35.05
N CYS A 436 5.79 -20.90 33.74
CA CYS A 436 7.10 -20.52 33.22
C CYS A 436 7.60 -19.20 33.85
N ALA A 437 6.78 -18.15 33.86
CA ALA A 437 7.15 -16.87 34.46
C ALA A 437 7.42 -16.98 35.96
N TYR A 438 6.58 -17.72 36.70
CA TYR A 438 6.74 -17.91 38.14
C TYR A 438 8.06 -18.57 38.49
N GLU A 439 8.42 -19.66 37.78
CA GLU A 439 9.69 -20.34 38.00
C GLU A 439 10.88 -19.55 37.46
N THR A 440 10.75 -18.83 36.34
CA THR A 440 11.80 -17.94 35.82
C THR A 440 12.14 -16.83 36.80
N VAL A 441 11.15 -16.15 37.38
CA VAL A 441 11.38 -15.09 38.36
C VAL A 441 12.05 -15.65 39.62
N LYS A 442 11.60 -16.80 40.12
CA LYS A 442 12.23 -17.50 41.24
C LYS A 442 13.69 -17.88 40.94
N TYR A 443 13.96 -18.37 39.73
CA TYR A 443 15.30 -18.73 39.29
C TYR A 443 16.22 -17.51 39.27
N VAL A 444 15.78 -16.39 38.68
CA VAL A 444 16.54 -15.13 38.65
C VAL A 444 16.87 -14.63 40.06
N LEU A 445 15.92 -14.73 41.00
CA LEU A 445 16.11 -14.38 42.41
C LEU A 445 17.11 -15.29 43.13
N LYS A 446 17.12 -16.59 42.82
CA LYS A 446 17.91 -17.59 43.54
C LYS A 446 19.34 -17.73 43.02
N GLU A 447 19.54 -17.66 41.71
CA GLU A 447 20.80 -18.00 41.05
C GLU A 447 21.70 -16.77 40.81
N ASN A 448 21.49 -15.68 41.56
CA ASN A 448 22.30 -14.45 41.52
C ASN A 448 22.52 -13.88 40.10
N VAL A 449 21.53 -14.03 39.20
CA VAL A 449 21.63 -13.58 37.80
C VAL A 449 21.90 -12.07 37.74
N LEU A 450 21.28 -11.29 38.63
CA LEU A 450 21.48 -9.84 38.67
C LEU A 450 22.89 -9.45 39.10
N ASP A 451 23.49 -10.20 40.02
CA ASP A 451 24.87 -9.96 40.44
C ASP A 451 25.85 -10.30 39.32
N ASN A 452 25.59 -11.37 38.54
CA ASN A 452 26.39 -11.64 37.35
C ASN A 452 26.39 -10.46 36.37
N VAL A 453 25.21 -9.86 36.14
CA VAL A 453 25.08 -8.66 35.27
C VAL A 453 25.91 -7.49 35.82
N ARG A 454 25.81 -7.20 37.12
CA ARG A 454 26.60 -6.12 37.76
C ARG A 454 28.10 -6.40 37.72
N ASN A 455 28.51 -7.65 37.91
CA ASN A 455 29.92 -8.05 37.89
C ASN A 455 30.53 -7.96 36.49
N LEU A 456 29.74 -8.17 35.43
CA LEU A 456 30.20 -8.12 34.05
C LEU A 456 30.07 -6.76 33.38
N GLU A 457 29.31 -5.82 33.96
CA GLU A 457 29.19 -4.46 33.45
C GLU A 457 30.55 -3.75 33.28
N PRO A 458 31.49 -3.79 34.24
CA PRO A 458 32.82 -3.22 34.04
C PRO A 458 33.56 -3.80 32.84
N VAL A 459 33.45 -5.12 32.61
CA VAL A 459 34.06 -5.80 31.46
C VAL A 459 33.40 -5.33 30.16
N MET A 460 32.09 -5.19 30.15
CA MET A 460 31.35 -4.72 28.99
C MET A 460 31.75 -3.30 28.60
N LEU A 461 31.84 -2.39 29.57
CA LEU A 461 32.30 -1.01 29.37
C LEU A 461 33.75 -0.96 28.87
N GLU A 462 34.63 -1.77 29.47
CA GLU A 462 36.04 -1.89 29.07
C GLU A 462 36.17 -2.31 27.59
N GLU A 463 35.46 -3.35 27.16
CA GLU A 463 35.54 -3.87 25.79
C GLU A 463 34.89 -2.91 24.76
N LEU A 464 33.80 -2.25 25.13
CA LEU A 464 33.18 -1.21 24.30
C LEU A 464 34.12 -0.01 24.10
N GLN A 465 34.85 0.39 25.14
CA GLN A 465 35.87 1.44 25.06
C GLN A 465 37.02 1.02 24.14
N LYS A 466 37.50 -0.23 24.25
CA LYS A 466 38.53 -0.78 23.35
C LYS A 466 38.09 -0.74 21.89
N LEU A 467 36.83 -1.08 21.59
CA LEU A 467 36.30 -1.01 20.23
C LEU A 467 36.25 0.42 19.71
N THR A 468 35.81 1.37 20.53
CA THR A 468 35.72 2.80 20.17
C THR A 468 37.11 3.39 19.88
N LEU A 469 38.13 3.01 20.67
CA LEU A 469 39.51 3.47 20.44
C LEU A 469 40.18 2.82 19.22
N LYS A 470 39.77 1.60 18.87
CA LYS A 470 40.41 0.81 17.82
C LYS A 470 39.81 1.03 16.43
N HIS A 471 38.50 1.22 16.33
CA HIS A 471 37.77 1.23 15.07
C HIS A 471 37.16 2.61 14.81
N ALA A 472 37.65 3.30 13.78
CA ALA A 472 37.18 4.64 13.41
C ALA A 472 35.69 4.67 13.00
N SER A 473 35.13 3.51 12.65
CA SER A 473 33.73 3.33 12.30
C SER A 473 32.79 3.33 13.50
N VAL A 474 33.32 3.29 14.73
CA VAL A 474 32.55 3.37 15.97
C VAL A 474 32.62 4.81 16.47
N ARG A 475 31.50 5.53 16.41
CA ARG A 475 31.41 6.92 16.87
C ARG A 475 31.43 7.00 18.40
N GLN A 476 30.59 6.19 19.02
CA GLN A 476 30.42 6.13 20.45
C GLN A 476 29.84 4.79 20.86
N ALA A 477 30.08 4.45 22.11
CA ALA A 477 29.57 3.24 22.74
C ALA A 477 28.97 3.60 24.10
N ARG A 478 27.94 2.86 24.50
CA ARG A 478 27.30 3.00 25.81
C ARG A 478 26.77 1.66 26.28
N ALA A 479 26.74 1.47 27.60
CA ALA A 479 26.11 0.34 28.23
C ALA A 479 25.63 0.66 29.65
N VAL A 480 24.69 -0.16 30.13
CA VAL A 480 24.27 -0.27 31.53
C VAL A 480 23.94 -1.73 31.78
N GLY A 481 24.53 -2.34 32.82
CA GLY A 481 24.51 -3.80 32.99
C GLY A 481 25.02 -4.54 31.74
N LEU A 482 24.25 -5.53 31.28
CA LEU A 482 24.51 -6.28 30.04
C LEU A 482 23.64 -5.78 28.87
N PHE A 483 23.46 -4.47 28.80
CA PHE A 483 22.73 -3.79 27.74
C PHE A 483 23.58 -2.69 27.15
N GLY A 484 24.10 -2.91 25.93
CA GLY A 484 24.95 -1.93 25.27
C GLY A 484 24.68 -1.80 23.79
N CYS A 485 25.23 -0.72 23.23
CA CYS A 485 25.06 -0.36 21.84
C CYS A 485 26.26 0.44 21.35
N LEU A 486 26.60 0.24 20.08
CA LEU A 486 27.55 1.03 19.31
C LEU A 486 26.80 1.87 18.30
N ASP A 487 27.15 3.14 18.18
CA ASP A 487 26.70 3.99 17.07
C ASP A 487 27.76 3.97 15.97
N LEU A 488 27.38 3.52 14.79
CA LEU A 488 28.28 3.40 13.65
C LEU A 488 28.32 4.68 12.83
N GLN A 489 29.52 5.06 12.40
CA GLN A 489 29.78 6.19 11.54
C GLN A 489 30.60 5.83 10.30
N THR A 490 30.51 6.67 9.28
CA THR A 490 31.38 6.67 8.11
C THR A 490 32.76 7.25 8.49
N PRO A 491 33.80 7.05 7.66
CA PRO A 491 35.13 7.62 7.91
C PRO A 491 35.17 9.15 8.09
N ILE A 492 34.14 9.86 7.60
CA ILE A 492 34.00 11.33 7.73
C ILE A 492 33.11 11.74 8.92
N GLY A 493 32.79 10.82 9.83
CA GLY A 493 32.09 11.10 11.08
C GLY A 493 30.56 11.21 11.00
N GLN A 494 29.96 10.87 9.85
CA GLN A 494 28.50 10.87 9.66
C GLN A 494 27.89 9.52 10.04
N ALA A 495 26.62 9.47 10.45
CA ALA A 495 25.94 8.18 10.66
C ALA A 495 25.91 7.35 9.36
N VAL A 496 26.10 6.03 9.47
CA VAL A 496 26.22 5.14 8.29
C VAL A 496 24.94 5.04 7.43
N GLN A 497 23.80 5.35 8.02
CA GLN A 497 22.49 5.52 7.38
C GLN A 497 21.50 6.09 8.40
N ARG A 498 20.32 6.56 7.96
CA ARG A 498 19.22 6.83 8.90
C ARG A 498 18.50 5.52 9.25
N LEU A 499 17.83 5.52 10.41
CA LEU A 499 17.01 4.38 10.84
C LEU A 499 15.84 4.18 9.87
N GLY A 500 15.71 2.95 9.36
CA GLY A 500 14.65 2.56 8.43
C GLY A 500 15.00 2.75 6.94
N GLU A 501 16.18 3.28 6.62
CA GLU A 501 16.68 3.32 5.25
C GLU A 501 17.25 1.95 4.81
N PRO A 502 17.26 1.66 3.49
CA PRO A 502 17.93 0.48 2.95
C PRO A 502 19.41 0.44 3.37
N SER A 503 19.91 -0.75 3.71
CA SER A 503 21.29 -0.88 4.16
C SER A 503 22.30 -0.73 3.03
N PRO A 504 23.31 0.16 3.13
CA PRO A 504 24.35 0.30 2.12
C PRO A 504 25.28 -0.93 2.09
N PRO A 505 26.03 -1.16 1.00
CA PRO A 505 26.88 -2.35 0.85
C PRO A 505 27.86 -2.58 2.01
N ALA A 506 28.46 -1.51 2.56
CA ALA A 506 29.37 -1.62 3.71
C ALA A 506 28.70 -2.20 4.96
N VAL A 507 27.44 -1.82 5.21
CA VAL A 507 26.63 -2.34 6.32
C VAL A 507 26.20 -3.78 6.07
N GLN A 508 25.87 -4.14 4.82
CA GLN A 508 25.56 -5.52 4.44
C GLN A 508 26.78 -6.44 4.61
N HIS A 509 27.97 -5.98 4.20
CA HIS A 509 29.22 -6.71 4.41
C HIS A 509 29.56 -6.87 5.89
N LEU A 510 29.39 -5.82 6.71
CA LEU A 510 29.56 -5.90 8.15
C LEU A 510 28.64 -6.96 8.76
N ARG A 511 27.34 -6.94 8.40
CA ARG A 511 26.37 -7.95 8.85
C ARG A 511 26.83 -9.36 8.47
N LYS A 512 27.22 -9.58 7.21
CA LYS A 512 27.71 -10.89 6.75
C LYS A 512 28.97 -11.32 7.50
N ALA A 513 29.93 -10.42 7.68
CA ALA A 513 31.18 -10.71 8.34
C ALA A 513 30.99 -11.04 9.83
N MET A 514 30.02 -10.42 10.51
CA MET A 514 29.62 -10.83 11.86
C MET A 514 29.10 -12.27 11.88
N PHE A 515 28.18 -12.64 10.97
CA PHE A 515 27.70 -14.00 10.83
C PHE A 515 28.81 -15.00 10.47
N ASP A 516 29.74 -14.64 9.59
CA ASP A 516 30.88 -15.47 9.21
C ASP A 516 31.83 -15.72 10.40
N ASN A 517 31.99 -14.72 11.28
CA ASN A 517 32.77 -14.83 12.51
C ASN A 517 32.00 -15.48 13.68
N GLY A 518 30.80 -16.00 13.43
CA GLY A 518 29.99 -16.73 14.41
C GLY A 518 29.29 -15.82 15.43
N LEU A 519 28.97 -14.58 15.08
CA LEU A 519 28.10 -13.70 15.87
C LEU A 519 26.69 -13.67 15.28
N PHE A 520 25.69 -14.00 16.09
CA PHE A 520 24.28 -13.84 15.76
C PHE A 520 23.76 -12.60 16.48
N SER A 521 23.47 -11.54 15.74
CA SER A 521 23.19 -10.22 16.33
C SER A 521 21.99 -9.53 15.70
N LEU A 522 21.18 -8.91 16.56
CA LEU A 522 20.29 -7.83 16.16
C LEU A 522 21.15 -6.64 15.73
N PHE A 523 21.02 -6.21 14.47
CA PHE A 523 21.73 -5.07 13.92
C PHE A 523 20.73 -4.15 13.22
N ARG A 524 20.53 -2.95 13.77
CA ARG A 524 19.59 -1.92 13.27
C ARG A 524 20.37 -0.65 12.93
N PRO A 525 21.10 -0.64 11.80
CA PRO A 525 22.01 0.44 11.47
C PRO A 525 21.31 1.81 11.53
N PRO A 526 21.96 2.85 12.09
CA PRO A 526 23.37 2.88 12.47
C PRO A 526 23.68 2.25 13.84
N LEU A 527 22.70 1.64 14.51
CA LEU A 527 22.82 1.08 15.86
C LEU A 527 23.19 -0.41 15.83
N LEU A 528 24.29 -0.77 16.47
CA LEU A 528 24.70 -2.16 16.68
C LEU A 528 24.60 -2.53 18.16
N HIS A 529 23.57 -3.30 18.51
CA HIS A 529 23.35 -3.78 19.87
C HIS A 529 24.38 -4.84 20.28
N CYS A 530 24.78 -4.79 21.55
CA CYS A 530 25.57 -5.80 22.24
C CYS A 530 24.77 -6.12 23.51
N SER A 531 24.05 -7.24 23.55
CA SER A 531 23.09 -7.52 24.63
C SER A 531 22.97 -9.03 24.88
N PRO A 532 24.09 -9.72 25.22
CA PRO A 532 24.14 -11.18 25.31
C PRO A 532 23.24 -11.71 26.44
N PRO A 533 22.92 -13.02 26.49
CA PRO A 533 22.17 -13.58 27.60
C PRO A 533 22.82 -13.26 28.95
N LEU A 534 22.03 -13.05 29.99
CA LEU A 534 22.49 -12.62 31.31
C LEU A 534 23.34 -13.66 32.04
N ILE A 535 23.30 -14.92 31.57
CA ILE A 535 24.11 -16.03 32.06
C ILE A 535 25.49 -16.14 31.37
N ILE A 536 25.82 -15.23 30.44
CA ILE A 536 27.14 -15.18 29.81
C ILE A 536 28.21 -15.01 30.89
N ASN A 537 29.38 -15.61 30.69
CA ASN A 537 30.54 -15.40 31.55
C ASN A 537 31.54 -14.42 30.92
N GLU A 538 32.54 -14.00 31.69
CA GLU A 538 33.55 -13.04 31.21
C GLU A 538 34.29 -13.51 29.96
N GLU A 539 34.69 -14.78 29.90
CA GLU A 539 35.42 -15.36 28.76
C GLU A 539 34.60 -15.27 27.47
N GLN A 540 33.32 -15.67 27.54
CA GLN A 540 32.39 -15.63 26.42
C GLN A 540 32.07 -14.19 25.99
N LEU A 541 31.94 -13.27 26.95
CA LEU A 541 31.72 -11.86 26.67
C LEU A 541 32.91 -11.26 25.90
N ARG A 542 34.14 -11.52 26.38
CA ARG A 542 35.38 -11.09 25.71
C ARG A 542 35.58 -11.78 24.37
N ASP A 543 35.20 -13.06 24.21
CA ASP A 543 35.20 -13.76 22.92
C ASP A 543 34.28 -13.06 21.92
N GLY A 544 33.06 -12.69 22.33
CA GLY A 544 32.12 -11.98 21.46
C GLY A 544 32.63 -10.61 21.01
N PHE A 545 33.19 -9.82 21.93
CA PHE A 545 33.86 -8.57 21.57
C PHE A 545 35.10 -8.80 20.70
N GLY A 546 35.86 -9.87 20.94
CA GLY A 546 36.99 -10.29 20.14
C GLY A 546 36.59 -10.64 18.69
N ARG A 547 35.48 -11.37 18.51
CA ARG A 547 34.89 -11.66 17.19
C ARG A 547 34.46 -10.38 16.50
N LEU A 548 33.78 -9.49 17.20
CA LEU A 548 33.33 -8.22 16.64
C LEU A 548 34.53 -7.35 16.22
N SER A 549 35.58 -7.30 17.05
CA SER A 549 36.81 -6.58 16.75
C SER A 549 37.58 -7.13 15.53
N LYS A 550 37.49 -8.44 15.26
CA LYS A 550 38.12 -9.09 14.10
C LYS A 550 37.42 -8.79 12.77
N VAL A 551 36.12 -8.45 12.80
CA VAL A 551 35.39 -8.04 11.60
C VAL A 551 36.03 -6.80 10.96
N GLY A 552 36.59 -5.90 11.78
CA GLY A 552 37.30 -4.70 11.35
C GLY A 552 36.38 -3.51 11.08
N ASP A 553 36.99 -2.38 10.73
CA ASP A 553 36.29 -1.16 10.35
C ASP A 553 35.38 -1.35 9.10
N LEU A 554 34.39 -0.47 8.97
CA LEU A 554 33.60 -0.31 7.75
C LEU A 554 34.53 0.08 6.60
N LYS A 555 35.00 -0.93 5.87
CA LYS A 555 35.80 -0.72 4.67
C LYS A 555 34.89 -0.13 3.60
N GLN A 556 35.17 1.11 3.19
CA GLN A 556 34.84 1.51 1.83
C GLN A 556 35.60 0.53 0.93
N HIS A 557 34.89 -0.33 0.21
CA HIS A 557 35.53 -1.06 -0.87
C HIS A 557 35.84 -0.03 -1.96
N PRO A 558 37.12 0.31 -2.24
CA PRO A 558 37.42 0.82 -3.57
C PRO A 558 37.00 -0.29 -4.53
N SER A 559 36.19 0.05 -5.52
CA SER A 559 35.69 -0.84 -6.56
C SER A 559 36.85 -1.56 -7.27
N LYS A 560 37.28 -2.70 -6.73
CA LYS A 560 38.26 -3.60 -7.34
C LYS A 560 37.61 -4.96 -7.56
N LEU A 561 36.74 -5.03 -8.57
CA LEU A 561 36.44 -6.28 -9.27
C LEU A 561 37.43 -6.42 -10.43
N SER A 562 38.24 -7.46 -10.30
CA SER A 562 39.45 -7.77 -11.05
C SER A 562 39.19 -8.25 -12.49
N LYS A 563 40.04 -7.75 -13.41
CA LYS A 563 40.47 -8.17 -14.77
C LYS A 563 39.86 -9.40 -15.48
N SER A 564 39.34 -10.43 -14.80
CA SER A 564 38.53 -11.49 -15.43
C SER A 564 37.13 -11.00 -15.80
N VAL A 565 36.69 -9.91 -15.18
CA VAL A 565 35.38 -9.30 -15.42
C VAL A 565 35.42 -8.35 -16.61
N SER A 566 36.57 -7.80 -17.03
CA SER A 566 36.60 -6.82 -18.14
C SER A 566 36.47 -7.43 -19.54
N GLU A 567 36.78 -8.71 -19.73
CA GLU A 567 36.52 -9.39 -21.01
C GLU A 567 35.07 -9.88 -21.10
N MET A 568 34.52 -10.35 -19.98
CA MET A 568 33.11 -10.76 -19.89
C MET A 568 32.16 -9.55 -19.86
N TRP A 569 32.58 -8.43 -19.26
CA TRP A 569 31.91 -7.13 -19.34
C TRP A 569 32.08 -6.46 -20.69
N ARG A 570 33.08 -6.74 -21.53
CA ARG A 570 33.05 -6.18 -22.89
C ARG A 570 31.97 -6.85 -23.74
N LEU A 571 31.72 -8.14 -23.52
CA LEU A 571 30.64 -8.87 -24.16
C LEU A 571 29.28 -8.54 -23.53
N LEU A 572 29.20 -8.43 -22.20
CA LEU A 572 27.98 -8.06 -21.47
C LEU A 572 27.70 -6.56 -21.49
N VAL A 573 28.65 -5.65 -21.69
CA VAL A 573 28.40 -4.21 -21.93
C VAL A 573 27.97 -3.99 -23.36
N LEU A 574 28.36 -4.83 -24.33
CA LEU A 574 27.75 -4.76 -25.66
C LEU A 574 26.30 -5.29 -25.65
N VAL A 575 25.96 -6.22 -24.75
CA VAL A 575 24.60 -6.77 -24.60
C VAL A 575 23.75 -5.99 -23.60
N ALA A 576 24.36 -5.37 -22.58
CA ALA A 576 23.69 -4.58 -21.53
C ALA A 576 23.76 -3.07 -21.80
N ALA A 577 24.65 -2.55 -22.64
CA ALA A 577 24.43 -1.21 -23.21
C ALA A 577 23.24 -1.22 -24.19
N ALA A 578 22.86 -2.39 -24.69
CA ALA A 578 21.60 -2.58 -25.43
C ALA A 578 20.38 -2.85 -24.52
N ALA A 579 20.56 -3.18 -23.24
CA ALA A 579 19.46 -3.57 -22.33
C ALA A 579 19.34 -2.74 -21.03
N ALA A 580 20.30 -1.87 -20.72
CA ALA A 580 20.30 -0.94 -19.58
C ALA A 580 20.36 0.54 -20.03
N ALA A 581 20.22 0.78 -21.33
CA ALA A 581 19.76 2.07 -21.85
C ALA A 581 18.22 2.21 -21.73
N ASP A 582 17.53 1.14 -21.31
CA ASP A 582 16.10 1.13 -21.06
C ASP A 582 15.83 0.94 -19.56
N GLN A 583 15.22 1.95 -18.94
CA GLN A 583 14.64 1.96 -17.60
C GLN A 583 15.60 2.03 -16.39
N PHE A 584 16.08 3.25 -16.09
CA PHE A 584 15.49 4.13 -15.05
C PHE A 584 16.34 5.41 -14.91
N GLU A 585 16.58 6.08 -16.04
CA GLU A 585 16.47 7.53 -16.13
C GLU A 585 15.16 7.77 -16.88
N HIS A 586 14.12 8.33 -16.26
CA HIS A 586 13.10 8.98 -17.06
C HIS A 586 13.59 10.40 -17.31
N GLY A 587 14.55 10.52 -18.22
CA GLY A 587 14.81 11.77 -18.91
C GLY A 587 13.51 12.24 -19.56
N SER A 588 13.34 13.55 -19.71
CA SER A 588 12.27 14.08 -20.56
C SER A 588 12.42 13.48 -21.96
N VAL A 589 11.40 12.75 -22.42
CA VAL A 589 11.36 12.26 -23.80
C VAL A 589 10.96 13.44 -24.68
N VAL A 590 11.71 13.68 -25.75
CA VAL A 590 11.45 14.75 -26.72
C VAL A 590 11.12 14.13 -28.07
N GLY A 591 9.98 14.51 -28.63
CA GLY A 591 9.55 14.13 -29.96
C GLY A 591 9.60 15.35 -30.88
N GLN A 592 10.11 15.18 -32.10
CA GLN A 592 10.21 16.28 -33.08
C GLN A 592 8.94 16.46 -33.92
N HIS A 593 8.18 15.38 -34.12
CA HIS A 593 7.01 15.34 -35.02
C HIS A 593 5.73 14.88 -34.32
N GLY A 594 5.76 14.68 -33.01
CA GLY A 594 4.61 14.21 -32.25
C GLY A 594 5.05 13.64 -30.91
N MET A 595 4.11 13.53 -29.97
CA MET A 595 4.32 13.00 -28.63
C MET A 595 3.07 12.30 -28.13
N VAL A 596 3.24 11.18 -27.46
CA VAL A 596 2.16 10.38 -26.86
C VAL A 596 2.51 10.09 -25.41
N SER A 597 1.59 10.36 -24.49
CA SER A 597 1.71 10.04 -23.07
C SER A 597 0.42 9.36 -22.59
N THR A 598 0.55 8.11 -22.14
CA THR A 598 -0.57 7.26 -21.69
C THR A 598 -0.15 6.41 -20.47
N SER A 599 -1.11 5.72 -19.85
CA SER A 599 -0.88 4.83 -18.70
C SER A 599 -0.22 3.49 -19.05
N HIS A 600 -0.37 3.01 -20.29
CA HIS A 600 0.01 1.65 -20.68
C HIS A 600 0.89 1.63 -21.94
N PRO A 601 2.00 0.85 -21.97
CA PRO A 601 2.94 0.85 -23.10
C PRO A 601 2.29 0.44 -24.44
N GLU A 602 1.42 -0.57 -24.45
CA GLU A 602 0.68 -0.97 -25.67
C GLU A 602 -0.20 0.15 -26.23
N ALA A 603 -0.78 0.98 -25.36
CA ALA A 603 -1.60 2.10 -25.79
C ALA A 603 -0.73 3.23 -26.38
N SER A 604 0.42 3.53 -25.76
CA SER A 604 1.41 4.45 -26.33
C SER A 604 1.94 3.95 -27.69
N ALA A 605 2.19 2.65 -27.83
CA ALA A 605 2.64 2.04 -29.08
C ALA A 605 1.57 2.13 -30.18
N ALA A 606 0.31 1.86 -29.86
CA ALA A 606 -0.80 1.97 -30.80
C ALA A 606 -1.01 3.41 -31.28
N ALA A 607 -1.02 4.39 -30.37
CA ALA A 607 -1.12 5.80 -30.76
C ALA A 607 0.06 6.23 -31.66
N THR A 608 1.28 5.81 -31.32
CA THR A 608 2.46 6.11 -32.14
C THR A 608 2.32 5.50 -33.54
N HIS A 609 1.85 4.24 -33.64
CA HIS A 609 1.60 3.58 -34.92
C HIS A 609 0.57 4.32 -35.78
N ILE A 610 -0.49 4.83 -35.16
CA ILE A 610 -1.54 5.60 -35.84
C ILE A 610 -0.99 6.94 -36.36
N LEU A 611 -0.20 7.65 -35.55
CA LEU A 611 0.46 8.89 -36.00
C LEU A 611 1.42 8.62 -37.17
N GLU A 612 2.19 7.54 -37.14
CA GLU A 612 3.12 7.16 -38.21
C GLU A 612 2.42 6.85 -39.54
N ARG A 613 1.16 6.41 -39.51
CA ARG A 613 0.34 6.17 -40.71
C ARG A 613 -0.41 7.40 -41.23
N GLY A 614 -0.12 8.57 -40.67
CA GLY A 614 -0.75 9.83 -41.07
C GLY A 614 -2.05 10.12 -40.33
N GLY A 615 -2.34 9.40 -39.25
CA GLY A 615 -3.41 9.78 -38.32
C GLY A 615 -3.05 11.05 -37.55
N ASN A 616 -4.08 11.77 -37.10
CA ASN A 616 -3.94 12.98 -36.29
C ASN A 616 -4.00 12.65 -34.77
N ALA A 617 -3.91 13.68 -33.94
CA ALA A 617 -3.96 13.51 -32.48
C ALA A 617 -5.28 12.88 -31.97
N VAL A 618 -6.41 13.09 -32.67
CA VAL A 618 -7.71 12.48 -32.34
C VAL A 618 -7.72 11.00 -32.70
N ASP A 619 -7.22 10.63 -33.89
CA ASP A 619 -7.09 9.22 -34.30
C ASP A 619 -6.28 8.42 -33.27
N ALA A 620 -5.14 8.98 -32.87
CA ALA A 620 -4.27 8.38 -31.88
C ALA A 620 -4.95 8.27 -30.51
N ALA A 621 -5.74 9.27 -30.09
CA ALA A 621 -6.48 9.23 -28.82
C ALA A 621 -7.58 8.16 -28.81
N LEU A 622 -8.29 8.00 -29.93
CA LEU A 622 -9.28 6.93 -30.09
C LEU A 622 -8.63 5.54 -30.06
N ALA A 623 -7.49 5.36 -30.72
CA ALA A 623 -6.72 4.12 -30.66
C ALA A 623 -6.27 3.77 -29.23
N VAL A 624 -5.81 4.78 -28.47
CA VAL A 624 -5.45 4.61 -27.05
C VAL A 624 -6.66 4.16 -26.25
N HIS A 625 -7.83 4.78 -26.42
CA HIS A 625 -9.04 4.34 -25.71
C HIS A 625 -9.38 2.89 -26.02
N PHE A 626 -9.36 2.49 -27.30
CA PHE A 626 -9.64 1.11 -27.70
C PHE A 626 -8.65 0.13 -27.07
N VAL A 627 -7.36 0.41 -27.11
CA VAL A 627 -6.34 -0.47 -26.52
C VAL A 627 -6.50 -0.54 -25.00
N LEU A 628 -6.72 0.59 -24.32
CA LEU A 628 -6.93 0.61 -22.87
C LEU A 628 -8.21 -0.14 -22.46
N ALA A 629 -9.25 -0.16 -23.28
CA ALA A 629 -10.43 -1.00 -23.03
C ALA A 629 -10.13 -2.50 -23.05
N VAL A 630 -9.02 -2.91 -23.68
CA VAL A 630 -8.53 -4.30 -23.72
C VAL A 630 -7.58 -4.57 -22.55
N VAL A 631 -6.52 -3.75 -22.42
CA VAL A 631 -5.39 -4.03 -21.51
C VAL A 631 -5.56 -3.45 -20.11
N GLU A 632 -6.36 -2.40 -19.95
CA GLU A 632 -6.73 -1.78 -18.67
C GLU A 632 -8.27 -1.75 -18.45
N PRO A 633 -8.99 -2.88 -18.57
CA PRO A 633 -10.46 -2.92 -18.47
C PRO A 633 -10.97 -2.49 -17.08
N GLN A 634 -10.10 -2.46 -16.08
CA GLN A 634 -10.39 -1.93 -14.76
C GLN A 634 -10.53 -0.39 -14.74
N HIS A 635 -10.03 0.33 -15.75
CA HIS A 635 -10.15 1.79 -15.88
C HIS A 635 -11.03 2.22 -17.06
N VAL A 636 -10.96 1.50 -18.20
CA VAL A 636 -11.54 1.93 -19.47
C VAL A 636 -12.45 0.86 -20.04
N SER A 637 -13.56 1.26 -20.66
CA SER A 637 -14.48 0.39 -21.37
C SER A 637 -15.14 1.15 -22.50
N ILE A 638 -15.53 0.46 -23.58
CA ILE A 638 -16.42 1.04 -24.61
C ILE A 638 -17.83 1.33 -24.04
N GLY A 639 -18.18 0.69 -22.92
CA GLY A 639 -19.39 0.97 -22.13
C GLY A 639 -19.24 2.10 -21.12
N GLY A 640 -18.16 2.89 -21.19
CA GLY A 640 -17.91 4.07 -20.36
C GLY A 640 -18.04 5.39 -21.14
N GLY A 641 -17.41 6.43 -20.60
CA GLY A 641 -17.44 7.77 -21.15
C GLY A 641 -16.29 8.62 -20.64
N GLY A 642 -16.41 9.93 -20.77
CA GLY A 642 -15.27 10.81 -20.56
C GLY A 642 -15.42 12.23 -21.08
N VAL A 643 -14.26 12.87 -21.23
CA VAL A 643 -14.12 14.23 -21.76
C VAL A 643 -12.85 14.35 -22.59
N MET A 644 -12.96 15.06 -23.72
CA MET A 644 -11.84 15.35 -24.61
C MET A 644 -11.72 16.87 -24.81
N LEU A 645 -10.56 17.42 -24.48
CA LEU A 645 -10.13 18.74 -24.97
C LEU A 645 -9.28 18.52 -26.23
N TYR A 646 -9.69 19.13 -27.32
CA TYR A 646 -8.97 19.10 -28.59
C TYR A 646 -8.62 20.53 -29.00
N LYS A 647 -7.34 20.83 -29.21
CA LYS A 647 -6.85 22.15 -29.62
C LYS A 647 -6.07 21.99 -30.93
N PRO A 648 -6.67 22.32 -32.08
CA PRO A 648 -5.92 22.52 -33.31
C PRO A 648 -4.95 23.69 -33.15
N LEU A 649 -3.81 23.69 -33.86
CA LEU A 649 -2.72 24.67 -33.65
C LEU A 649 -3.22 26.13 -33.67
N ASP A 650 -4.05 26.50 -34.65
CA ASP A 650 -4.51 27.88 -34.89
C ASP A 650 -6.00 28.13 -34.63
N GLU A 651 -6.71 27.16 -34.05
CA GLU A 651 -8.15 27.27 -33.80
C GLU A 651 -8.48 27.34 -32.31
N LYS A 652 -9.76 27.60 -31.97
CA LYS A 652 -10.21 27.53 -30.58
C LYS A 652 -10.18 26.07 -30.10
N ALA A 653 -9.91 25.88 -28.81
CA ALA A 653 -10.05 24.58 -28.20
C ALA A 653 -11.52 24.13 -28.24
N LEU A 654 -11.75 22.89 -28.62
CA LEU A 654 -13.03 22.20 -28.55
C LEU A 654 -13.08 21.36 -27.27
N HIS A 655 -14.21 21.38 -26.59
CA HIS A 655 -14.49 20.48 -25.47
C HIS A 655 -15.62 19.54 -25.85
N VAL A 656 -15.30 18.26 -26.02
CA VAL A 656 -16.27 17.20 -26.29
C VAL A 656 -16.64 16.52 -24.97
N ASP A 657 -17.87 16.73 -24.55
CA ASP A 657 -18.49 16.04 -23.42
C ASP A 657 -19.17 14.76 -23.92
N PHE A 658 -18.57 13.63 -23.59
CA PHE A 658 -19.15 12.31 -23.79
C PHE A 658 -19.33 11.59 -22.45
N ARG A 659 -19.72 12.37 -21.41
CA ARG A 659 -20.14 11.85 -20.11
C ARG A 659 -21.49 11.15 -20.25
N GLU A 660 -21.66 10.12 -19.44
CA GLU A 660 -22.85 9.31 -19.39
C GLU A 660 -24.04 10.08 -18.77
N GLU A 661 -25.23 9.80 -19.28
CA GLU A 661 -26.49 10.38 -18.80
C GLU A 661 -27.24 9.40 -17.90
N ALA A 662 -28.02 9.95 -16.97
CA ALA A 662 -28.97 9.18 -16.16
C ALA A 662 -30.09 8.58 -17.02
N PRO A 663 -30.53 7.35 -16.77
CA PRO A 663 -31.76 6.83 -17.36
C PRO A 663 -32.97 7.72 -17.03
N GLY A 664 -33.96 7.78 -17.92
CA GLY A 664 -35.14 8.62 -17.79
C GLY A 664 -35.97 8.36 -16.54
N LEU A 665 -35.90 7.14 -15.99
CA LEU A 665 -36.59 6.76 -14.76
C LEU A 665 -35.83 7.14 -13.47
N TYR A 666 -34.61 7.68 -13.55
CA TYR A 666 -33.86 8.07 -12.36
C TYR A 666 -34.48 9.31 -11.72
N HIS A 667 -34.57 9.29 -10.40
CA HIS A 667 -34.98 10.44 -9.60
C HIS A 667 -34.05 10.64 -8.39
N PRO A 668 -34.15 11.75 -7.63
CA PRO A 668 -33.19 12.08 -6.58
C PRO A 668 -32.99 11.01 -5.49
N LYS A 669 -33.96 10.11 -5.30
CA LYS A 669 -33.97 9.05 -4.29
C LYS A 669 -33.61 7.65 -4.84
N THR A 670 -33.16 7.55 -6.10
CA THR A 670 -32.85 6.27 -6.77
C THR A 670 -31.87 5.39 -5.96
N PHE A 671 -30.98 5.98 -5.17
CA PHE A 671 -29.99 5.26 -4.34
C PHE A 671 -30.39 5.02 -2.88
N CYS A 672 -31.64 5.33 -2.51
CA CYS A 672 -32.17 5.04 -1.18
C CYS A 672 -32.24 3.53 -0.92
N LYS A 673 -32.05 3.11 0.34
CA LYS A 673 -32.12 1.70 0.73
C LYS A 673 -33.51 1.08 0.48
N ASN A 674 -34.55 1.87 0.62
CA ASN A 674 -35.92 1.43 0.32
C ASN A 674 -36.06 1.13 -1.18
N ALA A 675 -36.37 -0.13 -1.52
CA ALA A 675 -36.49 -0.59 -2.89
C ALA A 675 -37.64 0.09 -3.66
N THR A 676 -38.68 0.57 -2.98
CA THR A 676 -39.76 1.33 -3.65
C THR A 676 -39.28 2.68 -4.17
N CYS A 677 -38.22 3.25 -3.57
CA CYS A 677 -37.59 4.50 -4.01
C CYS A 677 -36.83 4.43 -5.33
N VAL A 678 -36.92 3.32 -6.05
CA VAL A 678 -36.35 3.20 -7.40
C VAL A 678 -37.39 3.59 -8.45
N LEU A 679 -38.68 3.40 -8.15
CA LEU A 679 -39.80 3.62 -9.06
C LEU A 679 -40.79 4.67 -8.55
N ASP A 680 -40.77 4.98 -7.25
CA ASP A 680 -41.64 5.95 -6.62
C ASP A 680 -40.84 7.18 -6.11
N PRO A 681 -40.98 8.35 -6.75
CA PRO A 681 -40.34 9.58 -6.29
C PRO A 681 -40.87 10.08 -4.94
N HIS A 682 -42.06 9.63 -4.53
CA HIS A 682 -42.70 9.98 -3.26
C HIS A 682 -42.35 9.03 -2.10
N CYS A 683 -41.52 8.02 -2.34
CA CYS A 683 -41.11 7.08 -1.31
C CYS A 683 -40.46 7.76 -0.08
N ASP A 684 -40.59 7.13 1.09
CA ASP A 684 -39.82 7.51 2.27
C ASP A 684 -38.44 6.83 2.27
N CYS A 685 -37.38 7.63 2.38
CA CYS A 685 -36.00 7.18 2.23
C CYS A 685 -35.36 6.93 3.60
N ASN A 686 -34.95 5.69 3.86
CA ASN A 686 -34.29 5.28 5.11
C ASN A 686 -32.75 5.24 5.01
N GLY A 687 -32.17 6.22 4.33
CA GLY A 687 -30.72 6.34 4.08
C GLY A 687 -30.25 5.58 2.82
N THR A 688 -28.94 5.52 2.59
CA THR A 688 -28.33 4.90 1.40
C THR A 688 -27.45 3.71 1.75
N TRP A 689 -27.28 2.77 0.81
CA TRP A 689 -26.29 1.69 0.93
C TRP A 689 -24.85 2.25 0.97
N PRO A 690 -23.87 1.49 1.52
CA PRO A 690 -22.45 1.79 1.34
C PRO A 690 -22.11 1.93 -0.14
N SER A 691 -21.11 2.75 -0.44
CA SER A 691 -20.73 3.08 -1.82
C SER A 691 -20.42 1.83 -2.65
N THR A 692 -19.64 0.88 -2.13
CA THR A 692 -19.36 -0.44 -2.72
C THR A 692 -20.60 -1.16 -3.27
N GLU A 693 -21.71 -1.18 -2.50
CA GLU A 693 -22.94 -1.87 -2.91
C GLU A 693 -23.84 -0.97 -3.77
N ARG A 694 -23.86 0.35 -3.53
CA ARG A 694 -24.58 1.31 -4.37
C ARG A 694 -24.00 1.39 -5.78
N CYS A 695 -22.71 1.13 -5.93
CA CYS A 695 -21.96 1.30 -7.17
C CYS A 695 -21.64 -0.01 -7.87
N THR A 696 -22.25 -1.11 -7.44
CA THR A 696 -22.13 -2.43 -8.09
C THR A 696 -23.50 -2.84 -8.65
N GLY A 697 -23.53 -3.39 -9.86
CA GLY A 697 -24.75 -3.79 -10.57
C GLY A 697 -25.28 -2.73 -11.54
N GLY A 698 -26.25 -3.12 -12.37
CA GLY A 698 -26.76 -2.30 -13.48
C GLY A 698 -27.56 -1.07 -13.06
N HIS A 699 -28.00 -0.98 -11.81
CA HIS A 699 -28.63 0.24 -11.25
C HIS A 699 -27.63 1.38 -10.99
N ALA A 700 -26.33 1.15 -11.18
CA ALA A 700 -25.32 2.20 -11.15
C ALA A 700 -24.93 2.68 -12.55
N THR A 701 -25.42 2.03 -13.60
CA THR A 701 -25.03 2.27 -14.99
C THR A 701 -25.81 3.41 -15.62
N GLY A 702 -25.09 4.32 -16.29
CA GLY A 702 -25.67 5.34 -17.16
C GLY A 702 -25.46 5.01 -18.64
N THR A 703 -26.07 5.81 -19.51
CA THR A 703 -25.92 5.68 -20.96
C THR A 703 -24.46 5.91 -21.38
N PRO A 704 -23.78 4.93 -22.00
CA PRO A 704 -22.35 5.06 -22.35
C PRO A 704 -22.12 6.13 -23.40
N GLY A 705 -20.99 6.84 -23.30
CA GLY A 705 -20.70 7.99 -24.16
C GLY A 705 -19.65 7.76 -25.23
N PHE A 706 -18.74 6.79 -25.02
CA PHE A 706 -17.65 6.56 -25.97
C PHE A 706 -18.12 6.23 -27.41
N PRO A 707 -19.17 5.41 -27.64
CA PRO A 707 -19.67 5.18 -29.00
C PRO A 707 -20.16 6.46 -29.69
N ALA A 708 -20.67 7.44 -28.93
CA ALA A 708 -21.11 8.72 -29.51
C ALA A 708 -19.92 9.61 -29.86
N LEU A 709 -18.81 9.51 -29.12
CA LEU A 709 -17.56 10.16 -29.49
C LEU A 709 -17.05 9.63 -30.85
N LEU A 710 -17.15 8.33 -31.11
CA LEU A 710 -16.79 7.74 -32.41
C LEU A 710 -17.67 8.30 -33.54
N SER A 711 -18.99 8.27 -33.37
CA SER A 711 -19.93 8.84 -34.36
C SER A 711 -19.68 10.33 -34.58
N LEU A 712 -19.40 11.09 -33.52
CA LEU A 712 -19.08 12.52 -33.59
C LEU A 712 -17.75 12.75 -34.32
N ALA A 713 -16.72 11.96 -34.03
CA ALA A 713 -15.41 12.08 -34.67
C ALA A 713 -15.48 11.80 -36.18
N VAL A 714 -16.29 10.84 -36.61
CA VAL A 714 -16.52 10.56 -38.03
C VAL A 714 -17.37 11.66 -38.68
N ARG A 715 -18.53 11.98 -38.07
CA ARG A 715 -19.48 12.96 -38.61
C ARG A 715 -18.86 14.34 -38.81
N ASP A 716 -18.09 14.78 -37.81
CA ASP A 716 -17.47 16.10 -37.79
C ASP A 716 -16.04 16.09 -38.35
N GLN A 717 -15.60 14.95 -38.92
CA GLN A 717 -14.30 14.77 -39.57
C GLN A 717 -13.12 15.09 -38.65
N LEU A 718 -13.25 14.79 -37.36
CA LEU A 718 -12.16 14.88 -36.38
C LEU A 718 -11.18 13.72 -36.53
N ALA A 719 -11.65 12.55 -36.97
CA ALA A 719 -10.80 11.40 -37.28
C ALA A 719 -10.40 11.41 -38.77
N PHE A 720 -9.10 11.25 -39.07
CA PHE A 720 -8.59 11.25 -40.45
C PHE A 720 -8.44 9.84 -41.01
N LEU A 721 -8.26 8.84 -40.15
CA LEU A 721 -8.20 7.44 -40.56
C LEU A 721 -9.56 6.74 -40.37
N PRO A 722 -9.85 5.67 -41.13
CA PRO A 722 -11.01 4.83 -40.87
C PRO A 722 -10.97 4.24 -39.46
N LEU A 723 -12.12 4.21 -38.76
CA LEU A 723 -12.21 3.64 -37.41
C LEU A 723 -11.72 2.19 -37.33
N SER A 724 -11.90 1.40 -38.40
CA SER A 724 -11.40 0.03 -38.49
C SER A 724 -9.87 -0.05 -38.45
N GLU A 725 -9.17 0.95 -38.99
CA GLU A 725 -7.71 1.03 -38.89
C GLU A 725 -7.29 1.50 -37.49
N ILE A 726 -7.99 2.49 -36.94
CA ILE A 726 -7.74 3.03 -35.59
C ILE A 726 -7.89 1.95 -34.51
N ALA A 727 -8.92 1.10 -34.59
CA ALA A 727 -9.16 0.03 -33.63
C ALA A 727 -8.35 -1.25 -33.89
N GLY A 728 -7.69 -1.37 -35.05
CA GLY A 728 -6.94 -2.55 -35.46
C GLY A 728 -6.00 -3.11 -34.38
N PRO A 729 -5.14 -2.28 -33.76
CA PRO A 729 -4.26 -2.75 -32.68
C PRO A 729 -5.01 -3.34 -31.48
N ALA A 730 -6.15 -2.76 -31.10
CA ALA A 730 -6.97 -3.26 -30.00
C ALA A 730 -7.69 -4.57 -30.36
N ILE A 731 -8.20 -4.69 -31.59
CA ILE A 731 -8.82 -5.92 -32.11
C ILE A 731 -7.79 -7.06 -32.07
N ASP A 732 -6.57 -6.81 -32.54
CA ASP A 732 -5.49 -7.80 -32.53
C ASP A 732 -5.10 -8.23 -31.11
N LEU A 733 -4.94 -7.27 -30.18
CA LEU A 733 -4.64 -7.57 -28.77
C LEU A 733 -5.76 -8.35 -28.09
N ALA A 734 -7.02 -8.00 -28.35
CA ALA A 734 -8.17 -8.69 -27.77
C ALA A 734 -8.30 -10.13 -28.30
N ARG A 735 -8.07 -10.34 -29.61
CA ARG A 735 -8.20 -11.64 -30.27
C ARG A 735 -7.04 -12.58 -29.96
N ASN A 736 -5.81 -12.07 -30.06
CA ASN A 736 -4.59 -12.89 -29.93
C ASN A 736 -4.09 -12.97 -28.47
N GLY A 737 -4.43 -11.96 -27.68
CA GLY A 737 -4.13 -11.83 -26.26
C GLY A 737 -3.02 -10.84 -25.94
N TRP A 738 -2.99 -10.39 -24.69
CA TRP A 738 -1.96 -9.53 -24.12
C TRP A 738 -1.44 -10.11 -22.81
N ILE A 739 -0.29 -9.60 -22.34
CA ILE A 739 0.33 -10.06 -21.09
C ILE A 739 -0.41 -9.44 -19.89
N MET A 740 -0.86 -10.28 -18.96
CA MET A 740 -1.41 -9.86 -17.68
C MET A 740 -0.36 -9.11 -16.85
N ASP A 741 -0.63 -7.84 -16.55
CA ASP A 741 0.21 -7.03 -15.68
C ASP A 741 -0.20 -7.12 -14.19
N GLU A 742 0.65 -6.59 -13.30
CA GLU A 742 0.39 -6.59 -11.86
C GLU A 742 -0.82 -5.72 -11.46
N GLY A 743 -1.09 -4.65 -12.19
CA GLY A 743 -2.14 -3.68 -11.89
C GLY A 743 -3.54 -4.24 -12.14
N LEU A 744 -3.75 -4.84 -13.31
CA LEU A 744 -4.98 -5.54 -13.68
C LEU A 744 -5.17 -6.78 -12.80
N HIS A 745 -4.13 -7.61 -12.61
CA HIS A 745 -4.20 -8.81 -11.76
C HIS A 745 -4.68 -8.46 -10.34
N LYS A 746 -4.06 -7.46 -9.71
CA LYS A 746 -4.45 -6.99 -8.38
C LYS A 746 -5.87 -6.45 -8.35
N SER A 747 -6.28 -5.69 -9.38
CA SER A 747 -7.61 -5.12 -9.47
C SER A 747 -8.70 -6.19 -9.58
N ILE A 748 -8.45 -7.25 -10.37
CA ILE A 748 -9.34 -8.42 -10.46
C ILE A 748 -9.39 -9.14 -9.11
N GLN A 749 -8.24 -9.40 -8.48
CA GLN A 749 -8.17 -10.13 -7.21
C GLN A 749 -8.94 -9.41 -6.08
N GLN A 750 -8.83 -8.08 -6.00
CA GLN A 750 -9.53 -7.27 -5.00
C GLN A 750 -11.06 -7.25 -5.21
N HIS A 751 -11.51 -7.37 -6.45
CA HIS A 751 -12.93 -7.28 -6.82
C HIS A 751 -13.57 -8.63 -7.17
N ALA A 752 -12.84 -9.74 -7.00
CA ALA A 752 -13.33 -11.09 -7.29
C ALA A 752 -14.69 -11.41 -6.63
N PRO A 753 -14.99 -11.04 -5.37
CA PRO A 753 -16.29 -11.32 -4.75
C PRO A 753 -17.47 -10.65 -5.45
N GLN A 754 -17.28 -9.47 -6.05
CA GLN A 754 -18.32 -8.76 -6.80
C GLN A 754 -18.40 -9.26 -8.24
N LEU A 755 -17.25 -9.49 -8.89
CA LEU A 755 -17.17 -10.04 -10.25
C LEU A 755 -17.79 -11.45 -10.33
N ALA A 756 -17.65 -12.25 -9.27
CA ALA A 756 -18.25 -13.59 -9.20
C ALA A 756 -19.79 -13.58 -9.19
N ARG A 757 -20.43 -12.42 -8.92
CA ARG A 757 -21.89 -12.27 -8.90
C ARG A 757 -22.49 -12.18 -10.31
N ASP A 758 -21.73 -11.71 -11.29
CA ASP A 758 -22.14 -11.68 -12.71
C ASP A 758 -21.49 -12.84 -13.48
N PRO A 759 -22.27 -13.71 -14.14
CA PRO A 759 -21.72 -14.86 -14.86
C PRO A 759 -20.71 -14.50 -15.96
N ALA A 760 -20.94 -13.39 -16.69
CA ALA A 760 -20.05 -12.99 -17.78
C ALA A 760 -18.75 -12.38 -17.23
N SER A 761 -18.82 -11.61 -16.15
CA SER A 761 -17.62 -11.11 -15.46
C SER A 761 -16.81 -12.25 -14.84
N ARG A 762 -17.47 -13.26 -14.24
CA ARG A 762 -16.79 -14.47 -13.74
C ARG A 762 -16.05 -15.19 -14.86
N GLU A 763 -16.70 -15.40 -15.99
CA GLU A 763 -16.11 -16.08 -17.14
C GLU A 763 -14.93 -15.30 -17.74
N LEU A 764 -15.03 -13.98 -17.82
CA LEU A 764 -14.01 -13.14 -18.42
C LEU A 764 -12.79 -12.95 -17.51
N PHE A 765 -13.01 -12.67 -16.22
CA PHE A 765 -11.93 -12.21 -15.33
C PHE A 765 -11.48 -13.22 -14.30
N LEU A 766 -12.28 -14.24 -13.96
CA LEU A 766 -11.97 -15.13 -12.84
C LEU A 766 -11.54 -16.51 -13.31
N ASN A 767 -10.70 -17.16 -12.50
CA ASN A 767 -10.35 -18.56 -12.66
C ASN A 767 -11.54 -19.49 -12.40
N ALA A 768 -11.34 -20.79 -12.62
CA ALA A 768 -12.41 -21.80 -12.48
C ALA A 768 -13.07 -21.81 -11.09
N SER A 769 -12.30 -21.57 -10.02
CA SER A 769 -12.83 -21.48 -8.65
C SER A 769 -13.68 -20.22 -8.41
N GLY A 770 -13.52 -19.18 -9.24
CA GLY A 770 -14.21 -17.90 -9.09
C GLY A 770 -13.66 -17.04 -7.94
N SER A 771 -12.46 -17.32 -7.45
CA SER A 771 -11.88 -16.67 -6.26
C SER A 771 -10.64 -15.80 -6.55
N GLY A 772 -10.15 -15.81 -7.78
CA GLY A 772 -8.99 -15.01 -8.19
C GLY A 772 -8.92 -14.79 -9.70
N PRO A 773 -7.91 -14.07 -10.20
CA PRO A 773 -7.74 -13.74 -11.61
C PRO A 773 -7.69 -14.97 -12.53
N LYS A 774 -8.17 -14.81 -13.76
CA LYS A 774 -8.20 -15.86 -14.80
C LYS A 774 -6.81 -16.23 -15.33
N ALA A 775 -5.86 -15.30 -15.25
CA ALA A 775 -4.48 -15.47 -15.67
C ALA A 775 -3.56 -14.85 -14.62
N GLU A 776 -2.41 -15.46 -14.38
CA GLU A 776 -1.38 -14.93 -13.48
C GLU A 776 -0.54 -13.85 -14.15
N VAL A 777 0.16 -13.03 -13.36
CA VAL A 777 1.07 -11.99 -13.90
C VAL A 777 2.10 -12.64 -14.84
N GLY A 778 2.22 -12.09 -16.06
CA GLY A 778 3.08 -12.63 -17.10
C GLY A 778 2.41 -13.64 -18.04
N GLU A 779 1.21 -14.14 -17.74
CA GLU A 779 0.43 -15.02 -18.62
C GLU A 779 -0.40 -14.23 -19.64
N ILE A 780 -0.82 -14.90 -20.72
CA ILE A 780 -1.63 -14.28 -21.77
C ILE A 780 -3.11 -14.32 -21.38
N LEU A 781 -3.74 -13.16 -21.29
CA LEU A 781 -5.20 -13.03 -21.23
C LEU A 781 -5.75 -12.75 -22.64
N ARG A 782 -6.93 -13.29 -22.96
CA ARG A 782 -7.61 -13.11 -24.25
C ARG A 782 -9.05 -12.69 -24.04
N ASN A 783 -9.56 -11.90 -24.97
CA ASN A 783 -10.94 -11.43 -24.97
C ASN A 783 -11.50 -11.37 -26.42
N PRO A 784 -11.70 -12.54 -27.06
CA PRO A 784 -12.19 -12.59 -28.45
C PRO A 784 -13.57 -11.95 -28.62
N ASP A 785 -14.44 -12.04 -27.61
CA ASP A 785 -15.75 -11.38 -27.61
C ASP A 785 -15.62 -9.85 -27.75
N LEU A 786 -14.63 -9.26 -27.10
CA LEU A 786 -14.35 -7.83 -27.26
C LEU A 786 -13.79 -7.53 -28.66
N ALA A 787 -12.93 -8.38 -29.21
CA ALA A 787 -12.44 -8.20 -30.59
C ALA A 787 -13.60 -8.17 -31.60
N ASP A 788 -14.52 -9.14 -31.52
CA ASP A 788 -15.70 -9.20 -32.39
C ASP A 788 -16.62 -7.98 -32.18
N THR A 789 -16.72 -7.50 -30.93
CA THR A 789 -17.49 -6.28 -30.61
C THR A 789 -16.84 -5.03 -31.18
N LEU A 790 -15.51 -4.92 -31.11
CA LEU A 790 -14.76 -3.80 -31.68
C LEU A 790 -14.88 -3.77 -33.21
N GLU A 791 -14.86 -4.92 -33.88
CA GLU A 791 -15.10 -5.01 -35.32
C GLU A 791 -16.50 -4.53 -35.72
N LEU A 792 -17.51 -4.81 -34.91
CA LEU A 792 -18.88 -4.34 -35.16
C LEU A 792 -18.99 -2.83 -34.92
N ILE A 793 -18.51 -2.33 -33.78
CA ILE A 793 -18.74 -0.93 -33.38
C ILE A 793 -18.05 0.07 -34.31
N VAL A 794 -16.90 -0.29 -34.90
CA VAL A 794 -16.18 0.61 -35.82
C VAL A 794 -16.82 0.71 -37.20
N THR A 795 -17.70 -0.24 -37.57
CA THR A 795 -18.42 -0.19 -38.84
C THR A 795 -19.64 0.71 -38.80
N ALA A 796 -20.32 0.77 -37.66
CA ALA A 796 -21.51 1.60 -37.45
C ALA A 796 -21.62 1.99 -35.95
N PRO A 797 -20.84 2.96 -35.46
CA PRO A 797 -20.85 3.33 -34.03
C PRO A 797 -22.22 3.86 -33.58
N GLU A 798 -22.99 4.48 -34.48
CA GLU A 798 -24.36 4.94 -34.24
C GLU A 798 -25.36 3.81 -33.99
N ASP A 799 -25.12 2.61 -34.55
CA ASP A 799 -25.96 1.44 -34.33
C ASP A 799 -25.89 0.95 -32.89
N PHE A 800 -24.91 1.40 -32.10
CA PHE A 800 -24.93 1.20 -30.65
C PHE A 800 -26.19 1.82 -30.02
N TYR A 801 -26.66 2.97 -30.51
CA TYR A 801 -27.78 3.68 -29.90
C TYR A 801 -29.14 3.24 -30.43
N THR A 802 -29.20 2.70 -31.64
CA THR A 802 -30.46 2.32 -32.34
C THR A 802 -30.61 0.82 -32.56
N GLY A 803 -29.53 0.06 -32.45
CA GLY A 803 -29.43 -1.33 -32.88
C GLY A 803 -29.18 -2.33 -31.75
N HIS A 804 -28.69 -3.50 -32.14
CA HIS A 804 -28.61 -4.68 -31.28
C HIS A 804 -27.54 -4.58 -30.20
N LEU A 805 -26.40 -3.92 -30.44
CA LEU A 805 -25.36 -3.70 -29.42
C LEU A 805 -25.89 -2.89 -28.23
N GLY A 806 -26.70 -1.86 -28.50
CA GLY A 806 -27.39 -1.10 -27.46
C GLY A 806 -28.40 -1.94 -26.70
N ALA A 807 -29.18 -2.76 -27.41
CA ALA A 807 -30.17 -3.64 -26.79
C ALA A 807 -29.52 -4.66 -25.84
N GLU A 808 -28.37 -5.21 -26.20
CA GLU A 808 -27.59 -6.12 -25.36
C GLU A 808 -26.97 -5.40 -24.15
N PHE A 809 -26.51 -4.15 -24.31
CA PHE A 809 -26.06 -3.31 -23.19
C PHE A 809 -27.19 -3.05 -22.18
N VAL A 810 -28.38 -2.65 -22.67
CA VAL A 810 -29.58 -2.44 -21.86
C VAL A 810 -29.98 -3.74 -21.14
N GLN A 811 -29.94 -4.87 -21.85
CA GLN A 811 -30.25 -6.18 -21.26
C GLN A 811 -29.24 -6.57 -20.17
N ALA A 812 -27.95 -6.29 -20.38
CA ALA A 812 -26.91 -6.50 -19.38
C ALA A 812 -27.12 -5.63 -18.14
N ALA A 813 -27.52 -4.38 -18.30
CA ALA A 813 -27.86 -3.51 -17.18
C ALA A 813 -29.10 -4.01 -16.42
N ALA A 814 -30.15 -4.44 -17.13
CA ALA A 814 -31.38 -4.97 -16.54
C ALA A 814 -31.14 -6.28 -15.75
N ARG A 815 -30.31 -7.19 -16.29
CA ARG A 815 -29.98 -8.47 -15.64
C ARG A 815 -28.99 -8.32 -14.48
N GLY A 816 -28.18 -7.26 -14.48
CA GLY A 816 -27.10 -6.99 -13.53
C GLY A 816 -27.61 -6.62 -12.14
N LEU A 817 -28.48 -7.47 -11.57
CA LEU A 817 -29.06 -7.29 -10.26
C LEU A 817 -27.96 -7.29 -9.20
N ASN A 818 -27.90 -6.24 -8.40
CA ASN A 818 -27.12 -6.30 -7.18
C ASN A 818 -27.91 -7.14 -6.16
N SER A 819 -27.42 -8.35 -5.87
CA SER A 819 -28.06 -9.29 -4.93
C SER A 819 -28.17 -8.78 -3.49
N VAL A 820 -27.37 -7.78 -3.11
CA VAL A 820 -27.41 -7.13 -1.78
C VAL A 820 -28.48 -6.05 -1.75
N THR A 821 -28.57 -5.20 -2.79
CA THR A 821 -29.55 -4.11 -2.82
C THR A 821 -30.90 -4.50 -3.39
N GLY A 822 -30.98 -5.60 -4.15
CA GLY A 822 -32.18 -6.06 -4.85
C GLY A 822 -32.60 -5.15 -6.03
N LYS A 823 -31.71 -4.27 -6.51
CA LYS A 823 -32.01 -3.30 -7.57
C LYS A 823 -31.52 -3.72 -8.95
N HIS A 824 -32.39 -3.58 -9.94
CA HIS A 824 -32.12 -3.76 -11.37
C HIS A 824 -31.74 -2.43 -12.03
N GLY A 825 -31.04 -2.49 -13.17
CA GLY A 825 -30.82 -1.32 -14.02
C GLY A 825 -32.14 -0.76 -14.58
N LEU A 826 -32.24 0.57 -14.71
CA LEU A 826 -33.42 1.24 -15.27
C LEU A 826 -33.19 1.80 -16.68
N LEU A 827 -32.03 1.49 -17.27
CA LEU A 827 -31.71 1.92 -18.62
C LEU A 827 -32.64 1.25 -19.63
N SER A 828 -33.04 2.00 -20.65
CA SER A 828 -33.90 1.56 -21.75
C SER A 828 -33.30 1.93 -23.11
N MET A 829 -33.86 1.37 -24.19
CA MET A 829 -33.47 1.78 -25.54
C MET A 829 -33.84 3.23 -25.84
N GLU A 830 -34.87 3.77 -25.19
CA GLU A 830 -35.24 5.19 -25.34
C GLU A 830 -34.14 6.12 -24.77
N ASP A 831 -33.51 5.71 -23.66
CA ASP A 831 -32.38 6.43 -23.08
C ASP A 831 -31.17 6.42 -24.02
N LEU A 832 -30.88 5.28 -24.67
CA LEU A 832 -29.83 5.21 -25.68
C LEU A 832 -30.16 6.07 -26.91
N HIS A 833 -31.38 5.96 -27.45
CA HIS A 833 -31.81 6.75 -28.61
C HIS A 833 -31.68 8.27 -28.37
N GLY A 834 -31.92 8.72 -27.13
CA GLY A 834 -31.86 10.12 -26.74
C GLY A 834 -30.46 10.68 -26.51
N TYR A 835 -29.45 9.83 -26.31
CA TYR A 835 -28.12 10.26 -25.89
C TYR A 835 -27.28 10.87 -27.01
N ARG A 836 -26.56 11.95 -26.71
CA ARG A 836 -25.58 12.56 -27.63
C ARG A 836 -24.32 12.98 -26.87
N ALA A 837 -23.16 12.83 -27.51
CA ALA A 837 -21.97 13.59 -27.13
C ALA A 837 -22.15 15.05 -27.59
N VAL A 838 -21.76 16.01 -26.75
CA VAL A 838 -22.02 17.44 -26.98
C VAL A 838 -20.74 18.27 -26.93
N TYR A 839 -20.69 19.32 -27.76
CA TYR A 839 -19.67 20.34 -27.61
C TYR A 839 -20.05 21.30 -26.49
N ARG A 840 -19.07 21.66 -25.66
CA ARG A 840 -19.21 22.73 -24.68
C ARG A 840 -18.16 23.80 -24.91
N GLU A 841 -18.44 25.02 -24.47
CA GLU A 841 -17.43 26.07 -24.40
C GLU A 841 -16.48 25.76 -23.23
N PRO A 842 -15.18 25.55 -23.48
CA PRO A 842 -14.24 25.21 -22.41
C PRO A 842 -14.05 26.38 -21.44
N VAL A 843 -13.64 26.06 -20.21
CA VAL A 843 -13.31 27.08 -19.20
C VAL A 843 -11.91 27.61 -19.50
N GLN A 844 -11.84 28.86 -19.95
CA GLN A 844 -10.59 29.54 -20.28
C GLN A 844 -10.30 30.67 -19.30
N TYR A 845 -9.07 30.73 -18.82
CA TYR A 845 -8.60 31.78 -17.92
C TYR A 845 -7.07 31.92 -18.00
N GLU A 846 -6.58 33.06 -17.56
CA GLU A 846 -5.15 33.34 -17.46
C GLU A 846 -4.70 33.19 -16.01
N TYR A 847 -3.55 32.56 -15.80
CA TYR A 847 -2.87 32.53 -14.52
C TYR A 847 -1.47 33.13 -14.65
N THR A 848 -1.16 34.10 -13.80
CA THR A 848 0.16 34.70 -13.68
C THR A 848 0.80 34.21 -12.39
N THR A 849 1.89 33.47 -12.52
CA THR A 849 2.71 33.01 -11.39
C THR A 849 3.34 34.18 -10.66
N ALA A 850 3.76 33.96 -9.41
CA ALA A 850 4.51 34.95 -8.63
C ALA A 850 5.81 35.43 -9.31
N THR A 851 6.41 34.61 -10.20
CA THR A 851 7.61 34.98 -10.98
C THR A 851 7.32 35.83 -12.21
N GLY A 852 6.05 36.12 -12.50
CA GLY A 852 5.60 36.94 -13.63
C GLY A 852 5.29 36.17 -14.91
N ASN A 853 5.50 34.84 -14.94
CA ASN A 853 5.14 34.02 -16.09
C ASN A 853 3.61 33.89 -16.17
N THR A 854 3.07 34.16 -17.36
CA THR A 854 1.63 34.09 -17.61
C THR A 854 1.29 32.92 -18.53
N TYR A 855 0.28 32.16 -18.14
CA TYR A 855 -0.20 30.97 -18.85
C TYR A 855 -1.67 31.12 -19.21
N ASN A 856 -2.01 30.72 -20.44
CA ASN A 856 -3.37 30.51 -20.88
C ASN A 856 -3.77 29.08 -20.53
N ILE A 857 -4.78 28.94 -19.68
CA ILE A 857 -5.26 27.63 -19.20
C ILE A 857 -6.63 27.37 -19.78
N THR A 858 -6.80 26.20 -20.40
CA THR A 858 -8.07 25.69 -20.91
C THR A 858 -8.43 24.42 -20.17
N GLY A 859 -9.51 24.46 -19.39
CA GLY A 859 -10.04 23.33 -18.64
C GLY A 859 -11.44 22.93 -19.07
N SER A 860 -11.92 21.80 -18.53
CA SER A 860 -13.25 21.28 -18.84
C SER A 860 -14.39 22.14 -18.30
N ALA A 861 -15.48 22.18 -19.06
CA ALA A 861 -16.72 22.84 -18.69
C ALA A 861 -17.59 21.94 -17.79
N PRO A 862 -18.50 22.50 -16.96
CA PRO A 862 -19.52 21.71 -16.28
C PRO A 862 -20.25 20.76 -17.27
N PRO A 863 -20.57 19.50 -16.91
CA PRO A 863 -20.59 18.89 -15.57
C PRO A 863 -19.21 18.53 -14.99
N PHE A 864 -18.13 18.73 -15.73
CA PHE A 864 -16.77 18.56 -15.22
C PHE A 864 -16.39 19.75 -14.33
N SER A 865 -16.09 19.45 -13.08
CA SER A 865 -15.78 20.47 -12.07
C SER A 865 -14.36 21.02 -12.12
N GLY A 866 -13.48 20.35 -12.87
CA GLY A 866 -12.06 20.66 -12.96
C GLY A 866 -11.73 22.08 -13.37
N GLY A 867 -12.24 22.51 -14.54
CA GLY A 867 -11.91 23.82 -15.09
C GLY A 867 -12.29 24.97 -14.16
N VAL A 868 -13.48 24.92 -13.57
CA VAL A 868 -13.97 25.92 -12.62
C VAL A 868 -13.16 25.91 -11.33
N ALA A 869 -12.92 24.72 -10.75
CA ALA A 869 -12.19 24.60 -9.48
C ALA A 869 -10.72 25.03 -9.64
N HIS A 870 -10.06 24.66 -10.74
CA HIS A 870 -8.70 25.12 -11.02
C HIS A 870 -8.63 26.64 -11.17
N ALA A 871 -9.55 27.23 -11.96
CA ALA A 871 -9.60 28.69 -12.12
C ALA A 871 -9.76 29.41 -10.77
N GLN A 872 -10.62 28.90 -9.90
CA GLN A 872 -10.78 29.43 -8.54
C GLN A 872 -9.50 29.33 -7.72
N ILE A 873 -8.89 28.14 -7.67
CA ILE A 873 -7.64 27.90 -6.93
C ILE A 873 -6.55 28.86 -7.39
N PHE A 874 -6.32 28.94 -8.70
CA PHE A 874 -5.29 29.81 -9.27
C PHE A 874 -5.57 31.30 -9.03
N ASN A 875 -6.82 31.73 -9.22
CA ASN A 875 -7.19 33.11 -8.93
C ASN A 875 -7.04 33.45 -7.44
N TYR A 876 -7.31 32.51 -6.52
CA TYR A 876 -7.03 32.72 -5.09
C TYR A 876 -5.54 32.89 -4.83
N LEU A 877 -4.71 32.00 -5.39
CA LEU A 877 -3.26 32.05 -5.24
C LEU A 877 -2.67 33.37 -5.74
N GLU A 878 -3.13 33.89 -6.88
CA GLU A 878 -2.71 35.23 -7.36
C GLU A 878 -2.99 36.37 -6.36
N GLN A 879 -3.98 36.23 -5.46
CA GLN A 879 -4.28 37.26 -4.46
C GLN A 879 -3.39 37.18 -3.22
N VAL A 880 -2.84 36.00 -2.91
CA VAL A 880 -2.26 35.69 -1.59
C VAL A 880 -0.80 35.24 -1.65
N GLU A 881 -0.31 34.85 -2.83
CA GLU A 881 1.06 34.40 -3.03
C GLU A 881 1.98 35.62 -3.27
N GLY A 882 2.80 35.96 -2.27
CA GLY A 882 3.92 36.88 -2.43
C GLY A 882 5.16 36.16 -2.96
N THR A 883 6.03 36.88 -3.68
CA THR A 883 7.31 36.35 -4.20
C THR A 883 8.21 35.72 -3.13
N ASP A 884 8.05 36.17 -1.88
CA ASP A 884 8.92 35.81 -0.75
C ASP A 884 8.33 34.71 0.16
N ALA A 885 7.23 34.06 -0.25
CA ALA A 885 6.58 33.02 0.57
C ALA A 885 7.39 31.70 0.60
N THR A 886 7.59 31.12 1.79
CA THR A 886 8.25 29.81 1.98
C THR A 886 7.43 28.66 1.39
N ALA A 887 8.06 27.52 1.04
CA ALA A 887 7.36 26.38 0.44
C ALA A 887 6.22 25.84 1.33
N ALA A 888 6.42 25.83 2.66
CA ALA A 888 5.39 25.44 3.61
C ALA A 888 4.19 26.42 3.60
N ARG A 889 4.45 27.72 3.44
CA ARG A 889 3.39 28.73 3.33
C ARG A 889 2.62 28.61 2.02
N ARG A 890 3.30 28.39 0.89
CA ARG A 890 2.65 28.16 -0.42
C ARG A 890 1.75 26.93 -0.39
N LEU A 891 2.23 25.84 0.20
CA LEU A 891 1.43 24.61 0.36
C LEU A 891 0.17 24.84 1.20
N GLY A 892 0.28 25.55 2.34
CA GLY A 892 -0.88 25.91 3.16
C GLY A 892 -1.89 26.80 2.42
N LEU A 893 -1.41 27.78 1.64
CA LEU A 893 -2.27 28.64 0.81
C LEU A 893 -3.00 27.84 -0.29
N PHE A 894 -2.30 26.88 -0.93
CA PHE A 894 -2.91 25.98 -1.90
C PHE A 894 -4.03 25.13 -1.29
N MET A 895 -3.82 24.59 -0.08
CA MET A 895 -4.84 23.81 0.63
C MET A 895 -6.09 24.64 0.93
N ASP A 896 -5.91 25.87 1.42
CA ASP A 896 -7.03 26.74 1.74
C ASP A 896 -7.79 27.17 0.47
N ALA A 897 -7.06 27.53 -0.58
CA ALA A 897 -7.63 27.84 -1.90
C ALA A 897 -8.44 26.66 -2.46
N GLN A 898 -7.91 25.43 -2.30
CA GLN A 898 -8.59 24.21 -2.69
C GLN A 898 -9.86 23.97 -1.86
N ASN A 899 -9.80 24.11 -0.54
CA ASN A 899 -10.98 23.95 0.32
C ASN A 899 -12.10 24.91 -0.07
N ALA A 900 -11.76 26.17 -0.36
CA ALA A 900 -12.70 27.18 -0.82
C ALA A 900 -13.34 26.80 -2.18
N ALA A 901 -12.50 26.44 -3.16
CA ALA A 901 -12.99 26.01 -4.48
C ALA A 901 -13.86 24.75 -4.42
N PHE A 902 -13.55 23.79 -3.53
CA PHE A 902 -14.36 22.58 -3.34
C PHE A 902 -15.69 22.86 -2.65
N ALA A 903 -15.77 23.85 -1.77
CA ALA A 903 -17.04 24.29 -1.18
C ALA A 903 -17.97 24.85 -2.27
N ASP A 904 -17.47 25.76 -3.10
CA ASP A 904 -18.22 26.36 -4.21
C ASP A 904 -18.59 25.29 -5.27
N ARG A 905 -17.65 24.39 -5.62
CA ARG A 905 -17.91 23.22 -6.47
C ARG A 905 -19.10 22.41 -5.98
N ASN A 906 -19.12 22.09 -4.68
CA ASN A 906 -20.14 21.22 -4.11
C ASN A 906 -21.54 21.87 -4.14
N GLN A 907 -21.59 23.20 -4.08
CA GLN A 907 -22.81 23.99 -4.04
C GLN A 907 -23.34 24.40 -5.42
N TYR A 908 -22.47 24.75 -6.37
CA TYR A 908 -22.87 25.44 -7.61
C TYR A 908 -22.60 24.66 -8.89
N VAL A 909 -21.59 23.80 -8.92
CA VAL A 909 -21.20 23.11 -10.15
C VAL A 909 -21.97 21.79 -10.29
N ALA A 910 -22.71 21.61 -11.37
CA ALA A 910 -23.27 20.34 -11.83
C ALA A 910 -23.57 20.42 -13.34
N ASP A 911 -24.45 19.58 -13.87
CA ASP A 911 -24.82 19.60 -15.28
C ASP A 911 -25.48 20.93 -15.68
N PRO A 912 -24.84 21.74 -16.56
CA PRO A 912 -25.39 23.02 -16.98
C PRO A 912 -26.65 22.84 -17.82
N ASP A 913 -26.93 21.65 -18.33
CA ASP A 913 -28.17 21.37 -19.04
C ASP A 913 -29.36 21.27 -18.06
N PHE A 914 -29.12 21.25 -16.74
CA PHE A 914 -30.17 21.14 -15.71
C PHE A 914 -30.12 22.22 -14.63
N VAL A 915 -28.94 22.76 -14.32
CA VAL A 915 -28.74 23.79 -13.30
C VAL A 915 -27.96 24.98 -13.83
N ASP A 916 -28.26 26.19 -13.35
CA ASP A 916 -27.55 27.39 -13.78
C ASP A 916 -26.17 27.50 -13.12
N VAL A 917 -25.13 27.15 -13.87
CA VAL A 917 -23.76 27.28 -13.40
C VAL A 917 -23.20 28.60 -13.92
N ASP A 918 -23.07 29.59 -13.04
CA ASP A 918 -22.45 30.87 -13.35
C ASP A 918 -20.91 30.74 -13.40
N VAL A 919 -20.43 30.07 -14.45
CA VAL A 919 -19.00 29.85 -14.70
C VAL A 919 -18.25 31.18 -14.72
N LYS A 920 -18.80 32.22 -15.36
CA LYS A 920 -18.15 33.53 -15.50
C LYS A 920 -17.83 34.15 -14.16
N THR A 921 -18.79 34.15 -13.23
CA THR A 921 -18.56 34.69 -11.88
C THR A 921 -17.58 33.80 -11.12
N LEU A 922 -17.81 32.49 -11.08
CA LEU A 922 -16.99 31.54 -10.32
C LEU A 922 -15.51 31.57 -10.74
N THR A 923 -15.22 31.80 -12.02
CA THR A 923 -13.83 31.85 -12.53
C THR A 923 -13.27 33.27 -12.66
N SER A 924 -13.95 34.30 -12.16
CA SER A 924 -13.48 35.68 -12.24
C SER A 924 -12.48 36.04 -11.14
N LYS A 925 -11.49 36.87 -11.49
CA LYS A 925 -10.52 37.41 -10.51
C LYS A 925 -11.20 38.29 -9.46
N SER A 926 -12.27 39.02 -9.81
CA SER A 926 -13.03 39.85 -8.87
C SER A 926 -13.77 39.02 -7.83
N TYR A 927 -14.38 37.90 -8.23
CA TYR A 927 -15.00 36.96 -7.29
C TYR A 927 -13.95 36.36 -6.35
N ALA A 928 -12.82 35.91 -6.89
CA ALA A 928 -11.72 35.38 -6.10
C ALA A 928 -11.18 36.41 -5.10
N ALA A 929 -10.96 37.65 -5.51
CA ALA A 929 -10.52 38.74 -4.64
C ALA A 929 -11.52 39.04 -3.51
N SER A 930 -12.83 39.06 -3.81
CA SER A 930 -13.86 39.28 -2.78
C SER A 930 -13.87 38.16 -1.73
N ARG A 931 -13.75 36.91 -2.17
CA ARG A 931 -13.74 35.73 -1.30
C ARG A 931 -12.42 35.61 -0.54
N ALA A 932 -11.30 36.00 -1.14
CA ALA A 932 -9.99 35.96 -0.51
C ALA A 932 -9.89 36.91 0.69
N GLN A 933 -10.55 38.08 0.65
CA GLN A 933 -10.61 38.98 1.80
C GLN A 933 -11.32 38.35 3.01
N ASP A 934 -12.43 37.64 2.77
CA ASP A 934 -13.20 36.95 3.82
C ASP A 934 -12.47 35.73 4.39
N LEU A 935 -11.69 35.03 3.56
CA LEU A 935 -11.00 33.78 3.89
C LEU A 935 -9.59 34.01 4.48
N PHE A 936 -8.88 35.04 4.03
CA PHE A 936 -7.46 35.24 4.29
C PHE A 936 -7.10 36.60 4.93
N GLY A 937 -8.06 37.51 5.08
CA GLY A 937 -7.82 38.90 5.54
C GLY A 937 -7.71 39.12 7.06
N GLY A 938 -7.88 38.08 7.89
CA GLY A 938 -7.78 38.18 9.35
C GLY A 938 -6.48 37.60 9.91
N SER A 939 -5.90 38.23 10.94
CA SER A 939 -4.70 37.73 11.67
C SER A 939 -4.93 36.44 12.47
N GLN A 940 -6.09 35.79 12.32
CA GLN A 940 -6.36 34.44 12.80
C GLN A 940 -6.52 33.51 11.61
N SER A 941 -5.40 32.94 11.16
CA SER A 941 -5.44 31.79 10.27
C SER A 941 -6.21 30.65 10.96
N ILE A 942 -7.03 29.94 10.17
CA ILE A 942 -7.98 28.93 10.62
C ILE A 942 -7.21 27.71 11.15
N ARG A 943 -6.74 27.79 12.40
CA ARG A 943 -6.32 26.63 13.21
C ARG A 943 -7.43 26.36 14.22
N GLY A 944 -8.36 25.47 13.89
CA GLY A 944 -9.42 25.10 14.83
C GLY A 944 -10.52 24.25 14.21
N ASN A 945 -10.97 23.26 14.97
CA ASN A 945 -11.78 22.11 14.57
C ASN A 945 -13.28 22.43 14.34
N GLU A 946 -13.61 23.61 13.84
CA GLU A 946 -14.97 23.98 13.44
C GLU A 946 -14.92 24.77 12.14
N MET A 947 -15.36 24.17 11.03
CA MET A 947 -15.83 24.96 9.89
C MET A 947 -16.99 25.82 10.40
N ARG A 948 -16.71 27.06 10.79
CA ARG A 948 -17.73 28.11 10.78
C ARG A 948 -18.25 28.15 9.35
N ALA A 949 -19.53 27.85 9.19
CA ALA A 949 -20.29 28.31 8.04
C ALA A 949 -19.98 29.80 7.89
N LEU A 950 -19.24 30.15 6.83
CA LEU A 950 -18.90 31.52 6.51
C LEU A 950 -20.21 32.29 6.32
N SER A 951 -20.50 33.15 7.27
CA SER A 951 -21.60 34.10 7.24
C SER A 951 -21.23 35.26 6.32
N VAL A 952 -21.59 35.15 5.05
CA VAL A 952 -21.79 36.27 4.10
C VAL A 952 -23.16 36.01 3.42
N PRO A 953 -24.02 37.02 3.24
CA PRO A 953 -25.47 36.80 3.13
C PRO A 953 -25.86 36.13 1.82
N VAL A 954 -25.99 34.81 1.87
CA VAL A 954 -26.80 34.04 0.93
C VAL A 954 -28.24 34.15 1.41
N SER A 955 -29.18 34.40 0.49
CA SER A 955 -30.61 34.51 0.75
C SER A 955 -31.12 33.43 1.73
N PRO A 956 -32.05 33.75 2.63
CA PRO A 956 -32.31 32.95 3.82
C PRO A 956 -32.92 31.59 3.49
N GLY A 957 -32.24 30.53 3.91
CA GLY A 957 -32.72 29.16 3.92
C GLY A 957 -31.72 28.24 3.24
N ILE A 958 -31.35 27.15 3.92
CA ILE A 958 -30.43 26.08 3.48
C ILE A 958 -29.01 26.23 4.05
N LEU A 959 -28.83 25.80 5.29
CA LEU A 959 -27.52 25.36 5.80
C LEU A 959 -27.73 24.12 6.64
N LYS A 960 -27.20 22.98 6.14
CA LYS A 960 -26.71 21.80 6.90
C LYS A 960 -26.51 20.53 6.03
N SER A 961 -26.31 20.56 4.70
CA SER A 961 -26.30 19.30 3.92
C SER A 961 -25.39 18.24 4.55
N SER A 962 -26.01 17.11 4.89
CA SER A 962 -25.45 16.10 5.77
C SER A 962 -24.11 15.59 5.25
N ARG A 963 -23.12 15.48 6.15
CA ARG A 963 -21.83 14.80 5.94
C ARG A 963 -22.06 13.48 5.17
N GLY A 964 -21.83 13.51 3.87
CA GLY A 964 -21.81 12.31 3.03
C GLY A 964 -20.69 11.40 3.54
N SER A 965 -21.03 10.15 3.83
CA SER A 965 -20.11 9.14 4.35
C SER A 965 -18.86 9.04 3.49
N SER A 966 -17.70 9.30 4.09
CA SER A 966 -16.38 9.04 3.51
C SER A 966 -16.13 7.52 3.50
N SER A 967 -16.36 6.86 2.36
CA SER A 967 -15.79 5.54 2.07
C SER A 967 -14.55 5.70 1.20
N SER A 968 -13.45 5.07 1.60
CA SER A 968 -12.19 4.96 0.86
C SER A 968 -12.32 3.92 -0.26
N GLU A 969 -12.78 4.32 -1.44
CA GLU A 969 -12.94 3.42 -2.60
C GLU A 969 -12.13 3.93 -3.80
N ASP A 970 -11.34 3.04 -4.41
CA ASP A 970 -10.43 3.35 -5.53
C ASP A 970 -11.21 3.52 -6.85
N HIS A 971 -10.88 4.56 -7.63
CA HIS A 971 -11.53 4.89 -8.91
C HIS A 971 -10.71 4.41 -10.13
N GLY A 972 -11.40 3.96 -11.17
CA GLY A 972 -10.84 3.48 -12.43
C GLY A 972 -10.95 4.54 -13.51
N THR A 973 -9.90 5.34 -13.70
CA THR A 973 -9.81 6.40 -14.71
C THR A 973 -8.45 6.35 -15.38
N SER A 974 -8.39 6.61 -16.69
CA SER A 974 -7.14 6.79 -17.44
C SER A 974 -7.13 8.13 -18.19
N HIS A 975 -5.94 8.72 -18.30
CA HIS A 975 -5.71 10.00 -18.96
C HIS A 975 -4.65 9.84 -20.04
N MET A 976 -4.83 10.57 -21.13
CA MET A 976 -3.88 10.61 -22.22
C MET A 976 -3.68 12.04 -22.73
N THR A 977 -2.45 12.31 -23.16
CA THR A 977 -2.08 13.54 -23.84
C THR A 977 -1.33 13.19 -25.11
N ILE A 978 -1.75 13.79 -26.22
CA ILE A 978 -1.19 13.53 -27.54
C ILE A 978 -0.97 14.86 -28.27
N ILE A 979 0.18 15.00 -28.91
CA ILE A 979 0.50 16.08 -29.84
C ILE A 979 0.90 15.43 -31.17
N ASP A 980 0.31 15.87 -32.28
CA ASP A 980 0.66 15.37 -33.62
C ASP A 980 1.64 16.29 -34.36
N SER A 981 2.04 15.88 -35.58
CA SER A 981 3.00 16.60 -36.41
C SER A 981 2.48 17.93 -36.95
N GLN A 982 1.17 18.16 -36.89
CA GLN A 982 0.51 19.39 -37.32
C GLN A 982 0.36 20.37 -36.15
N GLY A 983 0.77 19.97 -34.93
CA GLY A 983 0.66 20.77 -33.73
C GLY A 983 -0.73 20.72 -33.09
N ASN A 984 -1.58 19.77 -33.49
CA ASN A 984 -2.85 19.56 -32.81
C ASN A 984 -2.62 18.83 -31.48
N ILE A 985 -3.36 19.22 -30.45
CA ILE A 985 -3.22 18.69 -29.09
C ILE A 985 -4.53 18.06 -28.65
N VAL A 986 -4.46 16.83 -28.14
CA VAL A 986 -5.56 16.16 -27.44
C VAL A 986 -5.18 15.93 -25.99
N ALA A 987 -6.07 16.34 -25.07
CA ALA A 987 -6.07 15.91 -23.68
C ALA A 987 -7.40 15.21 -23.41
N MET A 988 -7.38 13.89 -23.26
CA MET A 988 -8.57 13.08 -23.07
C MET A 988 -8.51 12.32 -21.75
N THR A 989 -9.63 12.33 -21.01
CA THR A 989 -9.80 11.54 -19.79
C THR A 989 -11.02 10.66 -19.96
N THR A 990 -10.84 9.36 -19.77
CA THR A 990 -11.92 8.36 -19.88
C THR A 990 -11.98 7.45 -18.66
N SER A 991 -13.16 6.94 -18.34
CA SER A 991 -13.41 6.22 -17.10
C SER A 991 -14.64 5.31 -17.20
N VAL A 992 -14.63 4.24 -16.40
CA VAL A 992 -15.82 3.45 -16.02
C VAL A 992 -16.39 3.86 -14.65
N ASN A 993 -15.88 4.95 -14.08
CA ASN A 993 -15.99 5.44 -12.71
C ASN A 993 -15.14 4.66 -11.69
N MET A 994 -15.66 3.66 -10.98
CA MET A 994 -14.84 2.91 -10.00
C MET A 994 -14.03 1.80 -10.68
N ILE A 995 -12.92 1.35 -10.07
CA ILE A 995 -12.06 0.28 -10.65
C ILE A 995 -12.91 -0.95 -11.00
N MET A 996 -13.06 -1.40 -12.25
CA MET A 996 -14.00 -2.46 -12.71
C MET A 996 -15.48 -2.03 -12.89
N GLY A 997 -15.79 -0.74 -12.94
CA GLY A 997 -17.12 -0.20 -13.28
C GLY A 997 -18.28 -0.72 -12.42
N SER A 998 -19.33 -1.23 -13.03
CA SER A 998 -20.46 -1.87 -12.30
C SER A 998 -20.15 -3.30 -11.83
N ARG A 999 -19.02 -3.88 -12.26
CA ARG A 999 -18.68 -5.32 -12.16
C ARG A 999 -19.67 -6.23 -12.91
N VAL A 1000 -20.37 -5.67 -13.91
CA VAL A 1000 -21.25 -6.41 -14.82
C VAL A 1000 -20.65 -6.34 -16.23
N THR A 1001 -20.50 -7.50 -16.86
CA THR A 1001 -20.00 -7.61 -18.25
C THR A 1001 -21.16 -7.86 -19.20
N VAL A 1002 -21.12 -7.23 -20.38
CA VAL A 1002 -22.09 -7.51 -21.46
C VAL A 1002 -21.82 -8.92 -22.01
N PRO A 1003 -22.78 -9.84 -21.93
CA PRO A 1003 -22.59 -11.24 -22.33
C PRO A 1003 -22.22 -11.38 -23.79
N GLY A 1004 -21.22 -12.20 -24.09
CA GLY A 1004 -20.76 -12.43 -25.47
C GLY A 1004 -20.13 -11.21 -26.14
N ARG A 1005 -19.89 -10.12 -25.40
CA ARG A 1005 -19.30 -8.88 -25.91
C ARG A 1005 -18.03 -8.43 -25.21
N GLY A 1006 -17.71 -9.00 -24.04
CA GLY A 1006 -16.38 -8.87 -23.45
C GLY A 1006 -16.03 -7.52 -22.82
N TYR A 1007 -16.98 -6.61 -22.57
CA TYR A 1007 -16.71 -5.32 -21.90
C TYR A 1007 -17.63 -5.03 -20.71
N LEU A 1008 -17.14 -4.23 -19.76
CA LEU A 1008 -17.83 -3.87 -18.52
C LEU A 1008 -18.80 -2.70 -18.73
N LEU A 1009 -19.95 -2.73 -18.04
CA LEU A 1009 -20.79 -1.55 -17.88
C LEU A 1009 -20.15 -0.58 -16.87
N ASN A 1010 -20.32 0.72 -17.11
CA ASN A 1010 -19.93 1.76 -16.15
C ASN A 1010 -20.80 1.78 -14.88
N ASN A 1011 -20.33 2.46 -13.82
CA ASN A 1011 -21.11 2.73 -12.61
C ASN A 1011 -21.19 4.22 -12.26
N LEU A 1012 -21.27 5.08 -13.27
CA LEU A 1012 -21.16 6.53 -13.10
C LEU A 1012 -22.29 7.19 -12.33
N MET A 1013 -23.46 6.56 -12.27
CA MET A 1013 -24.59 7.18 -11.61
C MET A 1013 -24.33 7.40 -10.12
N CYS A 1014 -23.34 6.70 -9.55
CA CYS A 1014 -22.85 6.93 -8.19
C CYS A 1014 -22.22 8.29 -7.92
N ASP A 1015 -21.90 9.06 -8.95
CA ASP A 1015 -21.36 10.41 -8.81
C ASP A 1015 -22.44 11.46 -8.52
N PHE A 1016 -23.72 11.10 -8.65
CA PHE A 1016 -24.82 11.91 -8.11
C PHE A 1016 -24.80 11.93 -6.59
N ASP A 1017 -25.36 13.01 -6.03
CA ASP A 1017 -25.55 13.10 -4.59
C ASP A 1017 -26.58 12.03 -4.17
N PRO A 1018 -26.22 11.06 -3.30
CA PRO A 1018 -26.99 9.82 -3.16
C PRO A 1018 -28.41 9.95 -2.61
N LEU A 1019 -28.68 11.00 -1.86
CA LEU A 1019 -30.02 11.34 -1.37
C LEU A 1019 -30.70 12.39 -2.23
N GLY A 1020 -29.94 13.05 -3.11
CA GLY A 1020 -30.37 14.17 -3.94
C GLY A 1020 -30.97 15.36 -3.17
N LEU A 1021 -30.85 15.36 -1.84
CA LEU A 1021 -31.41 16.36 -0.94
C LEU A 1021 -30.34 16.86 0.02
N ASP A 1022 -30.32 18.16 0.27
CA ASP A 1022 -29.60 18.75 1.39
C ASP A 1022 -30.39 18.57 2.70
N SER A 1023 -29.84 19.07 3.80
CA SER A 1023 -30.45 18.99 5.12
C SER A 1023 -31.68 19.86 5.34
N ALA A 1024 -31.87 20.88 4.49
CA ALA A 1024 -33.08 21.67 4.51
C ALA A 1024 -34.18 20.97 3.70
N GLY A 1025 -33.90 19.76 3.17
CA GLY A 1025 -34.82 18.99 2.35
C GLY A 1025 -34.95 19.55 0.94
N GLN A 1026 -34.04 20.42 0.50
CA GLN A 1026 -34.04 20.95 -0.86
C GLN A 1026 -33.16 20.11 -1.77
N MET A 1027 -33.47 20.11 -3.05
CA MET A 1027 -32.74 19.32 -4.04
C MET A 1027 -31.33 19.87 -4.22
N THR A 1028 -30.32 19.02 -4.14
CA THR A 1028 -28.95 19.44 -4.42
C THR A 1028 -28.74 19.66 -5.91
N VAL A 1029 -27.82 20.55 -6.28
CA VAL A 1029 -27.53 20.83 -7.70
C VAL A 1029 -27.05 19.58 -8.46
N ASN A 1030 -26.46 18.61 -7.75
CA ASN A 1030 -25.99 17.34 -8.30
C ASN A 1030 -26.89 16.15 -7.88
N ALA A 1031 -28.18 16.38 -7.65
CA ALA A 1031 -29.17 15.30 -7.52
C ALA A 1031 -29.40 14.61 -8.86
N ALA A 1032 -29.68 13.30 -8.84
CA ALA A 1032 -30.06 12.53 -10.03
C ALA A 1032 -31.43 12.99 -10.56
N GLU A 1033 -31.51 13.33 -11.83
CA GLU A 1033 -32.74 13.75 -12.50
C GLU A 1033 -32.80 13.11 -13.91
N GLY A 1034 -33.63 12.09 -14.07
CA GLY A 1034 -34.00 11.48 -15.34
C GLY A 1034 -35.33 12.01 -15.86
N GLY A 1035 -35.56 11.93 -17.17
CA GLY A 1035 -36.86 12.19 -17.79
C GLY A 1035 -37.31 13.66 -17.76
N LYS A 1036 -36.45 14.55 -17.27
CA LYS A 1036 -36.65 16.00 -17.24
C LYS A 1036 -35.98 16.61 -18.45
N ARG A 1037 -36.72 17.47 -19.16
CA ARG A 1037 -36.20 18.18 -20.33
C ARG A 1037 -35.00 19.05 -19.94
N PRO A 1038 -33.86 18.91 -20.62
CA PRO A 1038 -32.74 19.83 -20.49
C PRO A 1038 -33.16 21.30 -20.71
N ARG A 1039 -32.48 22.23 -20.03
CA ARG A 1039 -32.52 23.67 -20.29
C ARG A 1039 -32.02 23.89 -21.72
N ARG A 1040 -32.71 24.73 -22.50
CA ARG A 1040 -32.53 24.90 -23.95
C ARG A 1040 -31.26 25.68 -24.33
N THR A 1041 -30.07 25.22 -23.93
CA THR A 1041 -28.84 25.98 -24.19
C THR A 1041 -27.64 25.15 -24.67
N ALA A 1042 -27.78 23.85 -24.95
CA ALA A 1042 -26.69 23.03 -25.53
C ALA A 1042 -27.09 22.05 -26.65
N LEU A 1043 -28.38 21.73 -26.83
CA LEU A 1043 -28.84 20.65 -27.72
C LEU A 1043 -29.49 21.12 -29.04
N GLY A 1044 -29.48 22.43 -29.32
CA GLY A 1044 -30.23 23.03 -30.45
C GLY A 1044 -31.74 23.12 -30.19
N ASP A 1045 -32.46 23.90 -31.02
CA ASP A 1045 -33.91 24.14 -30.86
C ASP A 1045 -34.80 22.90 -31.12
N ASP A 1046 -34.20 21.82 -31.63
CA ASP A 1046 -34.88 20.66 -32.20
C ASP A 1046 -34.85 19.42 -31.26
N SER A 1047 -34.22 19.51 -30.08
CA SER A 1047 -34.08 18.34 -29.19
C SER A 1047 -35.39 18.04 -28.45
N SER A 1048 -36.16 17.08 -28.96
CA SER A 1048 -37.24 16.41 -28.24
C SER A 1048 -36.75 15.30 -27.29
N SER A 1049 -35.42 15.17 -27.12
CA SER A 1049 -34.79 14.10 -26.34
C SER A 1049 -35.19 14.16 -24.86
N LEU A 1050 -35.70 13.05 -24.34
CA LEU A 1050 -35.99 12.81 -22.92
C LEU A 1050 -34.73 12.40 -22.11
N GLY A 1051 -33.54 12.76 -22.61
CA GLY A 1051 -32.24 12.42 -22.00
C GLY A 1051 -32.13 12.85 -20.54
N GLY A 1052 -31.18 12.24 -19.83
CA GLY A 1052 -31.01 12.46 -18.39
C GLY A 1052 -29.87 13.39 -18.05
N LYS A 1053 -29.90 13.87 -16.81
CA LYS A 1053 -28.80 14.67 -16.25
C LYS A 1053 -27.50 13.87 -16.25
N ARG A 1054 -26.38 14.55 -16.49
CA ARG A 1054 -25.01 14.03 -16.32
C ARG A 1054 -24.56 14.25 -14.87
N PRO A 1055 -23.95 13.27 -14.20
CA PRO A 1055 -23.43 13.48 -12.86
C PRO A 1055 -22.16 14.35 -12.89
N ARG A 1056 -22.02 15.24 -11.91
CA ARG A 1056 -20.82 16.07 -11.74
C ARG A 1056 -19.57 15.19 -11.66
N SER A 1057 -18.59 15.49 -12.49
CA SER A 1057 -17.33 14.74 -12.56
C SER A 1057 -16.14 15.55 -12.03
N SER A 1058 -15.17 14.85 -11.45
CA SER A 1058 -13.83 15.38 -11.10
C SER A 1058 -12.80 15.18 -12.22
N MET A 1059 -13.16 14.56 -13.35
CA MET A 1059 -12.26 14.45 -14.51
C MET A 1059 -11.94 15.86 -15.03
N SER A 1060 -10.65 16.14 -15.20
CA SER A 1060 -10.17 17.51 -15.45
C SER A 1060 -8.99 17.54 -16.42
N PRO A 1061 -9.14 17.08 -17.68
CA PRO A 1061 -8.12 17.37 -18.69
C PRO A 1061 -7.95 18.89 -18.76
N THR A 1062 -6.69 19.33 -18.73
CA THR A 1062 -6.35 20.75 -18.67
C THR A 1062 -5.18 21.01 -19.60
N LEU A 1063 -5.35 21.93 -20.56
CA LEU A 1063 -4.28 22.41 -21.43
C LEU A 1063 -3.70 23.69 -20.84
N VAL A 1064 -2.38 23.76 -20.75
CA VAL A 1064 -1.62 24.89 -20.23
C VAL A 1064 -0.66 25.36 -21.31
N VAL A 1065 -0.84 26.58 -21.80
CA VAL A 1065 -0.04 27.16 -22.88
C VAL A 1065 0.60 28.46 -22.39
N PRO A 1066 1.93 28.58 -22.40
CA PRO A 1066 2.61 29.83 -22.07
C PRO A 1066 2.19 30.97 -23.00
N LYS A 1067 2.07 32.19 -22.48
CA LYS A 1067 1.75 33.38 -23.29
C LYS A 1067 2.97 33.92 -24.05
N GLU A 1068 4.18 33.62 -23.58
CA GLU A 1068 5.44 33.95 -24.25
C GLU A 1068 5.76 32.97 -25.39
N PRO A 1069 6.15 33.44 -26.59
CA PRO A 1069 6.55 32.56 -27.69
C PRO A 1069 7.80 31.74 -27.36
N GLY A 1070 7.81 30.45 -27.70
CA GLY A 1070 9.01 29.58 -27.64
C GLY A 1070 9.12 28.67 -26.41
N LYS A 1071 8.13 28.63 -25.52
CA LYS A 1071 8.06 27.73 -24.35
C LYS A 1071 7.01 26.62 -24.58
N ALA A 1072 7.27 25.42 -24.04
CA ALA A 1072 6.46 24.23 -24.31
C ALA A 1072 5.04 24.32 -23.71
N ALA A 1073 4.05 23.84 -24.47
CA ALA A 1073 2.69 23.61 -23.96
C ALA A 1073 2.66 22.29 -23.18
N PHE A 1074 1.92 22.26 -22.07
CA PHE A 1074 1.75 21.06 -21.24
C PHE A 1074 0.26 20.74 -21.07
N SER A 1075 -0.06 19.45 -20.99
CA SER A 1075 -1.37 18.97 -20.57
C SER A 1075 -1.24 18.35 -19.19
N LEU A 1076 -2.17 18.69 -18.30
CA LEU A 1076 -2.22 18.19 -16.94
C LEU A 1076 -3.48 17.35 -16.74
N LEU A 1077 -3.30 16.20 -16.10
CA LEU A 1077 -4.40 15.54 -15.40
C LEU A 1077 -4.62 16.30 -14.08
N GLY A 1078 -5.68 17.12 -14.04
CA GLY A 1078 -6.21 17.55 -12.76
C GLY A 1078 -6.88 16.35 -12.10
N LEU A 1079 -6.19 15.64 -11.21
CA LEU A 1079 -6.87 14.74 -10.30
C LEU A 1079 -7.76 15.60 -9.39
N GLY A 1080 -9.04 15.71 -9.75
CA GLY A 1080 -10.02 16.33 -8.89
C GLY A 1080 -10.10 15.54 -7.58
N VAL A 1081 -9.88 16.24 -6.48
CA VAL A 1081 -9.77 15.69 -5.13
C VAL A 1081 -11.06 15.02 -4.68
N ARG A 1082 -11.16 13.73 -4.95
CA ARG A 1082 -11.65 12.75 -3.97
C ARG A 1082 -10.63 11.63 -3.93
N GLN A 1083 -10.30 11.23 -2.71
CA GLN A 1083 -9.26 10.25 -2.33
C GLN A 1083 -8.89 9.27 -3.45
N LEU A 1084 -7.67 9.36 -3.95
CA LEU A 1084 -7.00 8.24 -4.59
C LEU A 1084 -5.50 8.31 -4.37
N GLN A 1085 -4.99 7.18 -3.91
CA GLN A 1085 -3.60 6.85 -3.77
C GLN A 1085 -3.05 6.40 -5.14
N ALA A 1086 -1.78 6.73 -5.37
CA ALA A 1086 -0.85 6.11 -6.33
C ALA A 1086 -0.67 6.74 -7.73
N HIS A 1087 0.62 6.92 -8.02
CA HIS A 1087 1.30 7.01 -9.32
C HIS A 1087 1.21 8.31 -10.13
N THR A 1088 2.16 9.22 -9.84
CA THR A 1088 3.01 9.93 -10.83
C THR A 1088 4.22 10.56 -10.08
N ASN A 1089 5.39 10.59 -10.73
CA ASN A 1089 6.70 10.88 -10.14
C ASN A 1089 6.96 12.39 -9.89
N ALA A 1090 6.38 12.93 -8.82
CA ALA A 1090 6.86 14.17 -8.17
C ALA A 1090 7.41 13.84 -6.76
N PRO A 1091 8.48 14.52 -6.28
CA PRO A 1091 9.07 14.27 -4.96
C PRO A 1091 8.02 14.51 -3.86
N ARG A 1092 7.88 13.52 -2.98
CA ARG A 1092 6.89 13.50 -1.90
C ARG A 1092 7.42 14.27 -0.68
N ALA A 1093 6.80 15.40 -0.35
CA ALA A 1093 7.05 16.11 0.90
C ALA A 1093 6.48 15.32 2.09
N ILE A 1094 7.27 15.19 3.16
CA ILE A 1094 6.88 14.61 4.45
C ILE A 1094 6.99 15.73 5.50
N GLY A 1095 5.85 16.28 5.92
CA GLY A 1095 5.71 17.26 7.01
C GLY A 1095 4.53 16.88 7.92
N LYS A 1096 4.70 17.04 9.24
CA LYS A 1096 3.75 16.61 10.28
C LYS A 1096 2.68 17.70 10.53
N ASN A 1097 1.45 17.23 10.78
CA ASN A 1097 0.25 17.98 11.20
C ASN A 1097 -0.41 18.90 10.16
N GLU A 1098 -1.22 18.32 9.25
CA GLU A 1098 -2.38 18.94 8.57
C GLU A 1098 -3.06 17.88 7.64
N PRO A 1099 -4.30 18.07 7.13
CA PRO A 1099 -5.06 17.02 6.43
C PRO A 1099 -4.30 16.49 5.20
N ARG A 1100 -4.36 15.16 5.03
CA ARG A 1100 -3.57 14.35 4.08
C ARG A 1100 -3.61 14.94 2.67
N MET A 1101 -2.47 15.46 2.22
CA MET A 1101 -2.27 16.06 0.90
C MET A 1101 -1.73 15.05 -0.12
N GLY A 1102 -2.43 14.92 -1.23
CA GLY A 1102 -1.86 14.55 -2.52
C GLY A 1102 -2.36 15.59 -3.52
N ASN A 1103 -1.45 16.39 -4.08
CA ASN A 1103 -1.52 17.12 -5.36
C ASN A 1103 -0.44 18.20 -5.38
N ALA A 1104 0.71 17.89 -6.01
CA ALA A 1104 1.77 18.86 -6.30
C ALA A 1104 1.95 19.10 -7.81
N VAL A 1105 1.13 18.44 -8.66
CA VAL A 1105 1.37 18.34 -10.11
C VAL A 1105 1.11 19.66 -10.84
N VAL A 1106 0.25 20.52 -10.29
CA VAL A 1106 -0.16 21.76 -10.95
C VAL A 1106 0.81 22.93 -10.68
N GLU A 1107 1.32 23.06 -9.45
CA GLU A 1107 2.36 24.05 -9.12
C GLU A 1107 3.73 23.66 -9.68
N LEU A 1108 4.13 22.38 -9.58
CA LEU A 1108 5.46 21.92 -10.05
C LEU A 1108 5.65 22.02 -11.57
N ALA A 1109 4.57 21.98 -12.35
CA ALA A 1109 4.64 22.11 -13.81
C ALA A 1109 4.78 23.58 -14.28
N LEU A 1110 4.47 24.55 -13.41
CA LEU A 1110 4.46 25.99 -13.73
C LEU A 1110 5.67 26.75 -13.17
N TYR A 1111 6.50 26.12 -12.33
CA TYR A 1111 7.81 26.66 -11.95
C TYR A 1111 8.84 26.37 -13.04
N GLU A 1112 9.38 27.43 -13.62
CA GLU A 1112 10.14 27.38 -14.88
C GLU A 1112 11.61 26.99 -14.73
N ASP A 1113 11.99 26.37 -13.61
CA ASP A 1113 13.33 25.84 -13.47
C ASP A 1113 13.35 24.64 -12.53
N LYS A 1114 13.70 23.48 -13.08
CA LYS A 1114 13.94 22.26 -12.30
C LYS A 1114 15.11 22.46 -11.34
N GLU A 1115 16.11 23.28 -11.71
CA GLU A 1115 17.22 23.63 -10.83
C GLU A 1115 16.75 24.59 -9.75
N THR A 1116 16.07 25.71 -10.04
CA THR A 1116 15.57 26.59 -8.98
C THR A 1116 14.54 25.92 -8.06
N ALA A 1117 13.72 24.97 -8.51
CA ALA A 1117 12.78 24.25 -7.62
C ALA A 1117 13.46 23.22 -6.71
N LEU A 1118 14.61 22.66 -7.15
CA LEU A 1118 15.46 21.77 -6.34
C LEU A 1118 16.42 22.59 -5.45
N ASP A 1119 16.97 23.68 -5.96
CA ASP A 1119 17.84 24.63 -5.27
C ASP A 1119 17.07 25.47 -4.25
N SER A 1120 15.79 25.77 -4.46
CA SER A 1120 14.94 26.37 -3.40
C SER A 1120 14.56 25.34 -2.33
N PHE A 1121 14.60 24.05 -2.67
CA PHE A 1121 14.42 22.94 -1.73
C PHE A 1121 15.71 22.68 -0.91
N ASP A 1122 16.88 22.87 -1.53
CA ASP A 1122 18.20 22.76 -0.89
C ASP A 1122 18.60 24.06 -0.14
N GLU A 1123 18.30 25.26 -0.65
CA GLU A 1123 18.42 26.53 0.09
C GLU A 1123 17.42 26.60 1.26
N MET A 1124 16.27 25.90 1.21
CA MET A 1124 15.41 25.71 2.40
C MET A 1124 16.08 24.84 3.46
N GLN A 1125 16.85 23.81 3.06
CA GLN A 1125 17.67 23.03 4.00
C GLN A 1125 18.85 23.84 4.55
N GLU A 1126 19.45 24.73 3.75
CA GLU A 1126 20.62 25.52 4.18
C GLU A 1126 20.24 26.79 4.97
N ARG A 1127 19.13 27.47 4.66
CA ARG A 1127 18.68 28.66 5.43
C ARG A 1127 17.97 28.32 6.75
N GLU A 1128 17.33 27.15 6.88
CA GLU A 1128 16.91 26.65 8.21
C GLU A 1128 18.11 26.24 9.09
N CYS A 1129 19.30 26.05 8.51
CA CYS A 1129 20.55 25.85 9.25
C CYS A 1129 21.31 27.15 9.59
N GLY A 1130 20.87 28.32 9.08
CA GLY A 1130 21.67 29.56 9.11
C GLY A 1130 21.21 30.70 10.02
N LEU A 1131 19.99 30.69 10.57
CA LEU A 1131 19.47 31.77 11.43
C LEU A 1131 19.20 31.30 12.87
N ALA A 1132 20.26 30.87 13.55
CA ALA A 1132 20.35 30.88 15.02
C ALA A 1132 21.80 31.04 15.49
N SER A 1133 22.53 31.98 14.89
CA SER A 1133 23.80 32.46 15.44
C SER A 1133 23.95 33.97 15.26
N THR A 1134 23.08 34.74 15.93
CA THR A 1134 23.35 36.10 16.45
C THR A 1134 22.14 36.52 17.29
N GLU A 1135 22.13 36.04 18.54
CA GLU A 1135 21.68 36.71 19.79
C GLU A 1135 21.49 35.66 20.91
N MET A 1136 22.57 34.94 21.22
CA MET A 1136 23.19 34.81 22.56
C MET A 1136 24.39 33.89 22.48
#